data_AF-A0A7X6X254-F1
#
_entry.id   AF-A0A7X6X254-F1
#
_cell.length_a   1.000
_cell.length_b   1.000
_cell.length_c   1.000
_cell.angle_alpha   90.00
_cell.angle_beta   90.00
_cell.angle_gamma   90.00
#
_symmetry.space_group_name_H-M   'P 1'
#
loop_
_entity.id
_entity.type
_entity.pdbx_description
1 polymer ?
#
loop_
_entity_poly.entity_id
_entity_poly.type
_entity_poly.pdbx_seq_one_letter_code
_entity_poly.pdbx_strand_id
1 'polypeptide(L)'
;MKKTRVKRKTKSKAKSQNDASLNQVTINGRLDNLLDHVKQLLYKGGLTFEDLLEQVKNKLVNQERDKLEQDLKRCLGNNLSFYLKDGLWQVDKTGNPANNHFYQWLSTMGYPVTFRELLFLAEENGLETKGRQEQDLVYDGRFIRLRSGKWGLSHWQVMGEPTAGELTKIIRLLQKKQRPLTLAEIMGELFPARVVETGWENFLRKDERFLEVAPGRWFLKSALEAMKAHLAAEDVFAFIRQAEISVLQEAELVLIIKEADSSRRQYILSSLDLERGILRLNKRMMRIFGPLEPVAYLDLETPQGPLGVWYLQEHQCLAGLGSWYEANKLEPGSKLEICRSGEKGSLQLKASGEREAEVFAEGLKIKKLEALRKKCVYAALPLEEILTEILQLYPQGLDFDTLLALVGIINSHGYQELQETLHQYPYFEELQNGIWRCNQAMRQTYQSWHQQVLAAADSLELARRQAAAAMEEIEALHDLKQNLEEELAYLQNHHREEEALFQEKISSLAVQNEHLSLENSRLRSDCLRLEEKQKELLEDLEHQSQQLLSLRGERNKLKVKLEQAEVRAMQLQSSLNKIMEDAREEIRRLTREVQEKTHQIESLQYANQELQKNLARLHEERREIKRQVSSWPVRLAMFLAGLLGRKKSQSMGRGLEG
;
A
#
# COMPACT_ATOMS: atom_id res chain seq x y z
N MET A 1 8.80 -87.29 109.24
CA MET A 1 10.18 -86.88 108.91
C MET A 1 10.27 -86.44 107.46
N LYS A 2 10.65 -85.20 107.14
CA LYS A 2 10.82 -84.70 105.76
C LYS A 2 12.30 -84.37 105.51
N LYS A 3 12.87 -84.89 104.42
CA LYS A 3 14.32 -84.80 104.12
C LYS A 3 14.70 -83.40 103.64
N THR A 4 15.75 -82.83 104.26
CA THR A 4 16.35 -81.54 103.90
C THR A 4 17.21 -81.66 102.64
N ARG A 5 17.06 -80.70 101.70
CA ARG A 5 17.86 -80.65 100.45
C ARG A 5 18.90 -79.54 100.56
N VAL A 6 20.17 -79.93 100.74
CA VAL A 6 21.32 -79.01 100.87
C VAL A 6 21.59 -78.30 99.54
N LYS A 7 21.57 -76.96 99.53
CA LYS A 7 22.08 -76.15 98.40
C LYS A 7 23.60 -76.00 98.53
N ARG A 8 24.36 -76.44 97.52
CA ARG A 8 25.80 -76.16 97.40
C ARG A 8 26.03 -74.68 97.08
N LYS A 9 26.90 -74.01 97.84
CA LYS A 9 27.44 -72.68 97.48
C LYS A 9 28.50 -72.84 96.38
N THR A 10 28.32 -72.20 95.24
CA THR A 10 29.37 -71.98 94.24
C THR A 10 30.09 -70.66 94.53
N LYS A 11 31.43 -70.65 94.44
CA LYS A 11 32.27 -69.46 94.67
C LYS A 11 32.06 -68.43 93.56
N SER A 12 31.81 -67.18 93.91
CA SER A 12 31.88 -66.05 92.97
C SER A 12 33.32 -65.77 92.58
N LYS A 13 33.69 -65.97 91.30
CA LYS A 13 34.86 -65.30 90.73
C LYS A 13 34.50 -63.82 90.55
N ALA A 14 35.35 -62.93 91.06
CA ALA A 14 35.27 -61.51 90.73
C ALA A 14 35.44 -61.35 89.22
N LYS A 15 34.48 -60.67 88.58
CA LYS A 15 34.54 -60.29 87.17
C LYS A 15 34.84 -58.79 87.14
N SER A 16 35.85 -58.40 86.37
CA SER A 16 36.27 -57.01 86.23
C SER A 16 35.10 -56.13 85.77
N GLN A 17 34.79 -55.08 86.54
CA GLN A 17 34.02 -53.96 86.02
C GLN A 17 34.91 -53.19 85.05
N ASN A 18 34.61 -53.30 83.75
CA ASN A 18 34.90 -52.31 82.71
C ASN A 18 34.23 -52.78 81.42
N ASP A 19 32.95 -52.41 81.28
CA ASP A 19 32.27 -52.10 80.03
C ASP A 19 30.85 -51.69 80.40
N ALA A 20 30.72 -50.45 80.86
CA ALA A 20 29.41 -49.81 80.96
C ALA A 20 28.95 -49.49 79.53
N SER A 21 27.91 -50.16 79.07
CA SER A 21 27.26 -49.85 77.80
C SER A 21 26.78 -48.40 77.80
N LEU A 22 27.54 -47.52 77.13
CA LEU A 22 27.14 -46.14 76.90
C LEU A 22 25.77 -46.15 76.21
N ASN A 23 24.77 -45.52 76.83
CA ASN A 23 23.43 -45.41 76.25
C ASN A 23 23.54 -44.78 74.86
N GLN A 24 22.99 -45.45 73.83
CA GLN A 24 23.00 -44.94 72.47
C GLN A 24 22.01 -43.78 72.35
N VAL A 25 22.51 -42.56 72.59
CA VAL A 25 21.74 -41.33 72.44
C VAL A 25 21.59 -41.00 70.95
N THR A 26 20.34 -40.85 70.51
CA THR A 26 20.00 -40.45 69.14
C THR A 26 19.59 -38.98 69.15
N ILE A 27 20.29 -38.15 68.38
CA ILE A 27 20.04 -36.71 68.26
C ILE A 27 19.72 -36.32 66.82
N ASN A 28 18.84 -35.34 66.65
CA ASN A 28 18.58 -34.74 65.35
C ASN A 28 19.64 -33.69 65.02
N GLY A 29 20.08 -33.65 63.76
CA GLY A 29 20.93 -32.58 63.25
C GLY A 29 21.69 -32.98 61.99
N ARG A 30 22.74 -32.23 61.66
CA ARG A 30 23.66 -32.56 60.58
C ARG A 30 25.07 -32.20 61.01
N LEU A 31 26.03 -33.10 60.80
CA LEU A 31 27.44 -32.86 61.09
C LEU A 31 27.97 -31.74 60.19
N ASP A 32 28.81 -30.87 60.75
CA ASP A 32 29.21 -29.62 60.11
C ASP A 32 30.28 -29.81 59.01
N ASN A 33 31.25 -30.70 59.25
CA ASN A 33 32.45 -30.87 58.44
C ASN A 33 32.82 -32.36 58.23
N LEU A 34 33.81 -32.62 57.36
CA LEU A 34 34.34 -33.96 57.09
C LEU A 34 34.90 -34.64 58.35
N LEU A 35 35.61 -33.88 59.19
CA LEU A 35 36.25 -34.35 60.41
C LEU A 35 35.26 -35.01 61.37
N ASP A 36 34.10 -34.40 61.61
CA ASP A 36 33.07 -34.93 62.49
C ASP A 36 32.42 -36.20 61.93
N HIS A 37 32.26 -36.31 60.61
CA HIS A 37 31.80 -37.55 59.96
C HIS A 37 32.81 -38.68 60.16
N VAL A 38 34.10 -38.40 60.02
CA VAL A 38 35.19 -39.37 60.23
C VAL A 38 35.27 -39.79 61.71
N LYS A 39 35.20 -38.85 62.66
CA LYS A 39 35.13 -39.15 64.10
C LYS A 39 33.99 -40.11 64.43
N GLN A 40 32.77 -39.84 63.95
CA GLN A 40 31.60 -40.69 64.22
C GLN A 40 31.73 -42.10 63.60
N LEU A 41 32.32 -42.22 62.41
CA LEU A 41 32.58 -43.53 61.79
C LEU A 41 33.64 -44.32 62.59
N LEU A 42 34.80 -43.71 62.85
CA LEU A 42 35.91 -44.36 63.55
C LEU A 42 35.63 -44.63 65.04
N TYR A 43 34.65 -43.95 65.65
CA TYR A 43 34.22 -44.27 67.01
C TYR A 43 33.54 -45.64 67.08
N LYS A 44 32.79 -46.04 66.05
CA LYS A 44 32.11 -47.34 65.99
C LYS A 44 33.09 -48.52 65.86
N GLY A 45 34.21 -48.31 65.18
CA GLY A 45 35.28 -49.29 65.01
C GLY A 45 36.41 -48.73 64.16
N GLY A 46 37.59 -49.34 64.23
CA GLY A 46 38.70 -48.98 63.34
C GLY A 46 38.42 -49.46 61.91
N LEU A 47 38.75 -48.63 60.92
CA LEU A 47 38.50 -48.89 59.50
C LEU A 47 39.79 -48.79 58.68
N THR A 48 39.87 -49.51 57.55
CA THR A 48 40.92 -49.24 56.56
C THR A 48 40.65 -47.89 55.88
N PHE A 49 41.66 -47.35 55.20
CA PHE A 49 41.49 -46.09 54.45
C PHE A 49 40.45 -46.20 53.33
N GLU A 50 40.40 -47.32 52.60
CA GLU A 50 39.40 -47.53 51.53
C GLU A 50 37.98 -47.69 52.10
N ASP A 51 37.79 -48.49 53.16
CA ASP A 51 36.47 -48.66 53.79
C ASP A 51 35.93 -47.33 54.32
N LEU A 52 36.82 -46.50 54.89
CA LEU A 52 36.48 -45.17 55.39
C LEU A 52 36.16 -44.21 54.23
N LEU A 53 36.94 -44.23 53.15
CA LEU A 53 36.69 -43.41 51.95
C LEU A 53 35.33 -43.75 51.32
N GLU A 54 34.99 -45.03 51.19
CA GLU A 54 33.69 -45.47 50.67
C GLU A 54 32.53 -45.07 51.59
N GLN A 55 32.63 -45.30 52.90
CA GLN A 55 31.59 -44.91 53.86
C GLN A 55 31.40 -43.39 53.95
N VAL A 56 32.48 -42.61 53.83
CA VAL A 56 32.40 -41.14 53.78
C VAL A 56 31.78 -40.68 52.46
N LYS A 57 32.18 -41.25 51.32
CA LYS A 57 31.61 -40.92 49.99
C LYS A 57 30.10 -41.16 49.95
N ASN A 58 29.64 -42.27 50.53
CA ASN A 58 28.21 -42.60 50.64
C ASN A 58 27.42 -41.59 51.51
N LYS A 59 28.08 -40.87 52.44
CA LYS A 59 27.47 -39.78 53.24
C LYS A 59 27.63 -38.39 52.59
N LEU A 60 28.72 -38.14 51.89
CA LEU A 60 29.09 -36.85 51.29
C LEU A 60 28.99 -36.89 49.75
N VAL A 61 27.79 -37.18 49.26
CA VAL A 61 27.42 -37.44 47.84
C VAL A 61 27.86 -36.35 46.83
N ASN A 62 28.21 -35.14 47.29
CA ASN A 62 28.49 -33.98 46.44
C ASN A 62 30.00 -33.72 46.18
N GLN A 63 30.90 -34.62 46.55
CA GLN A 63 32.35 -34.47 46.31
C GLN A 63 32.89 -35.54 45.35
N GLU A 64 33.73 -35.12 44.42
CA GLU A 64 34.50 -36.01 43.53
C GLU A 64 35.43 -36.90 44.36
N ARG A 65 35.58 -38.19 43.95
CA ARG A 65 36.34 -39.19 44.72
C ARG A 65 37.75 -38.71 45.04
N ASP A 66 38.46 -38.21 44.04
CA ASP A 66 39.87 -37.86 44.13
C ASP A 66 40.10 -36.65 45.05
N LYS A 67 39.16 -35.69 45.02
CA LYS A 67 39.16 -34.55 45.93
C LYS A 67 38.83 -34.97 47.36
N LEU A 68 37.82 -35.82 47.54
CA LEU A 68 37.45 -36.38 48.84
C LEU A 68 38.60 -37.19 49.44
N GLU A 69 39.35 -37.94 48.63
CA GLU A 69 40.50 -38.71 49.06
C GLU A 69 41.64 -37.81 49.57
N GLN A 70 41.92 -36.70 48.87
CA GLN A 70 42.89 -35.70 49.32
C GLN A 70 42.45 -35.00 50.61
N ASP A 71 41.18 -34.59 50.70
CA ASP A 71 40.59 -33.98 51.89
C ASP A 71 40.60 -34.95 53.09
N LEU A 72 40.33 -36.25 52.86
CA LEU A 72 40.37 -37.30 53.89
C LEU A 72 41.80 -37.59 54.37
N LYS A 73 42.77 -37.69 53.46
CA LYS A 73 44.20 -37.81 53.80
C LYS A 73 44.66 -36.63 54.65
N ARG A 74 44.27 -35.40 54.29
CA ARG A 74 44.55 -34.19 55.06
C ARG A 74 43.86 -34.16 56.41
N CYS A 75 42.61 -34.64 56.49
CA CYS A 75 41.84 -34.72 57.74
C CYS A 75 42.46 -35.70 58.74
N LEU A 76 42.90 -36.87 58.28
CA LEU A 76 43.53 -37.90 59.12
C LEU A 76 44.96 -37.53 59.53
N GLY A 77 45.74 -36.92 58.63
CA GLY A 77 47.13 -36.53 58.90
C GLY A 77 47.29 -35.29 59.79
N ASN A 78 46.34 -34.35 59.75
CA ASN A 78 46.47 -33.06 60.45
C ASN A 78 45.72 -32.98 61.78
N ASN A 79 44.99 -34.01 62.20
CA ASN A 79 44.22 -33.98 63.46
C ASN A 79 44.71 -35.05 64.45
N LEU A 80 45.20 -34.59 65.60
CA LEU A 80 45.67 -35.41 66.72
C LEU A 80 44.59 -36.35 67.30
N SER A 81 43.32 -36.14 66.99
CA SER A 81 42.23 -37.05 67.37
C SER A 81 42.29 -38.42 66.67
N PHE A 82 43.14 -38.60 65.66
CA PHE A 82 43.25 -39.84 64.90
C PHE A 82 44.63 -40.47 65.02
N TYR A 83 44.67 -41.80 65.06
CA TYR A 83 45.91 -42.57 65.00
C TYR A 83 45.72 -43.82 64.16
N LEU A 84 46.82 -44.30 63.56
CA LEU A 84 46.86 -45.55 62.82
C LEU A 84 47.37 -46.66 63.75
N LYS A 85 46.59 -47.74 63.90
CA LYS A 85 46.98 -48.91 64.68
C LYS A 85 46.65 -50.19 63.91
N ASP A 86 47.64 -51.06 63.74
CA ASP A 86 47.49 -52.36 63.08
C ASP A 86 46.88 -52.26 61.66
N GLY A 87 47.20 -51.18 60.93
CA GLY A 87 46.67 -50.88 59.59
C GLY A 87 45.27 -50.24 59.56
N LEU A 88 44.63 -50.06 60.71
CA LEU A 88 43.31 -49.44 60.85
C LEU A 88 43.42 -48.04 61.44
N TRP A 89 42.71 -47.08 60.85
CA TRP A 89 42.52 -45.76 61.45
C TRP A 89 41.55 -45.87 62.62
N GLN A 90 41.86 -45.19 63.71
CA GLN A 90 41.04 -45.14 64.92
C GLN A 90 40.96 -43.70 65.43
N VAL A 91 39.88 -43.38 66.14
CA VAL A 91 39.72 -42.10 66.87
C VAL A 91 40.13 -42.29 68.33
N ASP A 92 40.84 -41.32 68.90
CA ASP A 92 41.13 -41.31 70.32
C ASP A 92 39.85 -41.14 71.14
N LYS A 93 39.56 -42.16 71.95
CA LYS A 93 38.41 -42.22 72.86
C LYS A 93 38.75 -41.71 74.26
N THR A 94 40.03 -41.51 74.57
CA THR A 94 40.47 -40.94 75.86
C THR A 94 40.28 -39.43 75.86
N GLY A 95 40.72 -38.75 74.79
CA GLY A 95 40.55 -37.32 74.55
C GLY A 95 41.31 -36.44 75.53
N ASN A 96 41.17 -35.13 75.40
CA ASN A 96 41.92 -34.17 76.21
C ASN A 96 41.36 -34.12 77.66
N PRO A 97 42.17 -34.36 78.71
CA PRO A 97 41.71 -34.25 80.09
C PRO A 97 41.06 -32.90 80.44
N ALA A 98 41.49 -31.80 79.81
CA ALA A 98 40.94 -30.46 80.01
C ALA A 98 39.45 -30.34 79.60
N ASN A 99 38.95 -31.25 78.76
CA ASN A 99 37.57 -31.30 78.26
C ASN A 99 36.68 -32.30 79.01
N ASN A 100 37.21 -33.01 80.02
CA ASN A 100 36.47 -34.08 80.71
C ASN A 100 35.14 -33.60 81.32
N HIS A 101 35.09 -32.37 81.85
CA HIS A 101 33.85 -31.78 82.39
C HIS A 101 32.78 -31.59 81.30
N PHE A 102 33.16 -31.05 80.13
CA PHE A 102 32.25 -30.92 78.98
C PHE A 102 31.73 -32.29 78.50
N TYR A 103 32.59 -33.31 78.48
CA TYR A 103 32.20 -34.68 78.12
C TYR A 103 31.18 -35.26 79.11
N GLN A 104 31.42 -35.08 80.41
CA GLN A 104 30.52 -35.51 81.48
C GLN A 104 29.16 -34.81 81.39
N TRP A 105 29.12 -33.48 81.24
CA TRP A 105 27.86 -32.76 81.15
C TRP A 105 27.05 -33.14 79.91
N LEU A 106 27.67 -33.25 78.73
CA LEU A 106 26.98 -33.76 77.53
C LEU A 106 26.42 -35.17 77.77
N SER A 107 27.22 -36.07 78.36
CA SER A 107 26.81 -37.44 78.67
C SER A 107 25.63 -37.49 79.64
N THR A 108 25.55 -36.55 80.59
CA THR A 108 24.44 -36.45 81.56
C THR A 108 23.20 -35.78 80.96
N MET A 109 23.36 -34.76 80.12
CA MET A 109 22.25 -34.04 79.49
C MET A 109 21.57 -34.86 78.39
N GLY A 110 22.34 -35.61 77.59
CA GLY A 110 21.80 -36.42 76.49
C GLY A 110 21.27 -35.61 75.30
N TYR A 111 21.58 -34.32 75.22
CA TYR A 111 21.24 -33.44 74.08
C TYR A 111 22.40 -32.48 73.77
N PRO A 112 22.52 -31.99 72.52
CA PRO A 112 23.63 -31.15 72.12
C PRO A 112 23.43 -29.68 72.53
N VAL A 113 24.51 -29.04 72.94
CA VAL A 113 24.54 -27.63 73.42
C VAL A 113 25.63 -26.81 72.72
N THR A 114 25.45 -25.51 72.62
CA THR A 114 26.43 -24.58 72.07
C THR A 114 27.67 -24.47 72.95
N PHE A 115 28.80 -24.01 72.38
CA PHE A 115 30.02 -23.78 73.17
C PHE A 115 29.81 -22.73 74.27
N ARG A 116 28.96 -21.73 74.04
CA ARG A 116 28.62 -20.71 75.05
C ARG A 116 27.88 -21.31 76.26
N GLU A 117 26.94 -22.22 76.01
CA GLU A 117 26.23 -22.96 77.08
C GLU A 117 27.22 -23.86 77.86
N LEU A 118 28.20 -24.48 77.20
CA LEU A 118 29.26 -25.25 77.88
C LEU A 118 30.19 -24.36 78.73
N LEU A 119 30.57 -23.18 78.25
CA LEU A 119 31.37 -22.22 79.03
C LEU A 119 30.58 -21.68 80.23
N PHE A 120 29.30 -21.38 80.07
CA PHE A 120 28.42 -20.96 81.16
C PHE A 120 28.34 -22.03 82.26
N LEU A 121 28.13 -23.30 81.89
CA LEU A 121 28.17 -24.42 82.84
C LEU A 121 29.55 -24.56 83.54
N ALA A 122 30.65 -24.20 82.87
CA ALA A 122 31.97 -24.19 83.51
C ALA A 122 32.13 -23.05 84.52
N GLU A 123 31.61 -21.86 84.24
CA GLU A 123 31.62 -20.72 85.17
C GLU A 123 30.76 -20.98 86.40
N GLU A 124 29.54 -21.53 86.23
CA GLU A 124 28.66 -21.94 87.34
C GLU A 124 29.29 -23.02 88.24
N ASN A 125 30.12 -23.91 87.67
CA ASN A 125 30.84 -24.94 88.41
C ASN A 125 32.26 -24.52 88.87
N GLY A 126 32.60 -23.23 88.78
CA GLY A 126 33.85 -22.67 89.32
C GLY A 126 35.13 -23.05 88.57
N LEU A 127 35.02 -23.44 87.29
CA LEU A 127 36.15 -23.83 86.44
C LEU A 127 36.68 -22.65 85.63
N GLU A 128 37.99 -22.62 85.38
CA GLU A 128 38.61 -21.55 84.59
C GLU A 128 38.22 -21.66 83.10
N THR A 129 37.56 -20.62 82.59
CA THR A 129 37.12 -20.47 81.19
C THR A 129 38.01 -19.55 80.36
N LYS A 130 38.85 -18.72 81.00
CA LYS A 130 39.74 -17.79 80.31
C LYS A 130 40.73 -18.54 79.41
N GLY A 131 40.74 -18.18 78.13
CA GLY A 131 41.63 -18.76 77.13
C GLY A 131 41.11 -20.03 76.44
N ARG A 132 40.02 -20.65 76.91
CA ARG A 132 39.39 -21.80 76.22
C ARG A 132 38.80 -21.38 74.88
N GLN A 133 38.96 -22.20 73.85
CA GLN A 133 38.47 -21.95 72.50
C GLN A 133 37.65 -23.13 71.96
N GLU A 134 36.77 -22.87 70.98
CA GLU A 134 36.04 -23.95 70.28
C GLU A 134 36.99 -24.98 69.65
N GLN A 135 38.21 -24.57 69.29
CA GLN A 135 39.25 -25.44 68.74
C GLN A 135 39.64 -26.58 69.70
N ASP A 136 39.55 -26.36 71.01
CA ASP A 136 39.89 -27.37 72.03
C ASP A 136 38.97 -28.60 71.94
N LEU A 137 37.74 -28.44 71.43
CA LEU A 137 36.79 -29.52 71.14
C LEU A 137 36.95 -30.09 69.72
N VAL A 138 37.42 -29.28 68.75
CA VAL A 138 37.69 -29.74 67.37
C VAL A 138 38.76 -30.83 67.34
N TYR A 139 39.82 -30.70 68.15
CA TYR A 139 40.92 -31.67 68.24
C TYR A 139 40.67 -32.82 69.23
N ASP A 140 39.55 -32.83 69.96
CA ASP A 140 39.19 -33.92 70.87
C ASP A 140 38.32 -34.97 70.14
N GLY A 141 38.78 -36.22 70.08
CA GLY A 141 38.11 -37.31 69.36
C GLY A 141 36.72 -37.68 69.89
N ARG A 142 36.37 -37.25 71.10
CA ARG A 142 35.09 -37.56 71.76
C ARG A 142 33.95 -36.62 71.39
N PHE A 143 34.23 -35.49 70.75
CA PHE A 143 33.24 -34.45 70.43
C PHE A 143 33.04 -34.28 68.92
N ILE A 144 31.80 -33.99 68.54
CA ILE A 144 31.37 -33.68 67.18
C ILE A 144 30.60 -32.36 67.13
N ARG A 145 30.82 -31.56 66.08
CA ARG A 145 30.07 -30.33 65.83
C ARG A 145 28.90 -30.57 64.87
N LEU A 146 27.72 -30.08 65.26
CA LEU A 146 26.56 -29.96 64.39
C LEU A 146 26.60 -28.62 63.65
N ARG A 147 26.08 -28.59 62.42
CA ARG A 147 25.93 -27.38 61.58
C ARG A 147 25.13 -26.26 62.25
N SER A 148 24.34 -26.57 63.29
CA SER A 148 23.65 -25.59 64.14
C SER A 148 24.59 -24.85 65.13
N GLY A 149 25.89 -25.15 65.14
CA GLY A 149 26.86 -24.62 66.10
C GLY A 149 26.81 -25.31 67.47
N LYS A 150 26.00 -26.38 67.61
CA LYS A 150 25.90 -27.18 68.83
C LYS A 150 26.89 -28.35 68.80
N TRP A 151 27.38 -28.72 69.97
CA TRP A 151 28.32 -29.81 70.21
C TRP A 151 27.59 -31.02 70.79
N GLY A 152 27.97 -32.21 70.32
CA GLY A 152 27.55 -33.50 70.85
C GLY A 152 28.73 -34.46 70.95
N LEU A 153 28.47 -35.71 71.31
CA LEU A 153 29.51 -36.72 71.50
C LEU A 153 29.64 -37.64 70.29
N SER A 154 30.86 -38.04 69.93
CA SER A 154 31.16 -38.87 68.74
C SER A 154 30.47 -40.24 68.73
N HIS A 155 29.99 -40.69 69.90
CA HIS A 155 29.24 -41.94 70.05
C HIS A 155 27.72 -41.78 69.86
N TRP A 156 27.22 -40.56 69.70
CA TRP A 156 25.80 -40.30 69.46
C TRP A 156 25.42 -40.56 68.00
N GLN A 157 24.22 -41.10 67.79
CA GLN A 157 23.66 -41.30 66.46
C GLN A 157 23.00 -40.01 66.01
N VAL A 158 23.55 -39.39 64.96
CA VAL A 158 23.02 -38.14 64.37
C VAL A 158 22.06 -38.49 63.24
N MET A 159 20.78 -38.28 63.47
CA MET A 159 19.72 -38.43 62.47
C MET A 159 19.60 -37.14 61.66
N GLY A 160 19.60 -37.26 60.33
CA GLY A 160 19.50 -36.10 59.45
C GLY A 160 18.15 -35.38 59.61
N GLU A 161 18.19 -34.06 59.81
CA GLU A 161 16.99 -33.22 59.71
C GLU A 161 16.68 -32.82 58.25
N PRO A 162 15.39 -32.77 57.87
CA PRO A 162 14.94 -32.23 56.60
C PRO A 162 15.41 -30.80 56.36
N THR A 163 16.04 -30.52 55.22
CA THR A 163 16.27 -29.13 54.81
C THR A 163 14.99 -28.52 54.25
N ALA A 164 14.83 -27.19 54.38
CA ALA A 164 13.68 -26.46 53.83
C ALA A 164 13.48 -26.71 52.31
N GLY A 165 14.57 -26.89 51.55
CA GLY A 165 14.52 -27.24 50.14
C GLY A 165 13.98 -28.64 49.87
N GLU A 166 14.27 -29.61 50.73
CA GLU A 166 13.72 -30.98 50.65
C GLU A 166 12.24 -31.00 51.04
N LEU A 167 11.85 -30.28 52.09
CA LEU A 167 10.43 -30.10 52.44
C LEU A 167 9.64 -29.44 51.30
N THR A 168 10.21 -28.44 50.63
CA THR A 168 9.59 -27.81 49.45
C THR A 168 9.40 -28.82 48.30
N LYS A 169 10.32 -29.78 48.11
CA LYS A 169 10.16 -30.86 47.13
C LYS A 169 9.04 -31.83 47.53
N ILE A 170 8.93 -32.21 48.80
CA ILE A 170 7.84 -33.07 49.31
C ILE A 170 6.48 -32.38 49.14
N ILE A 171 6.38 -31.09 49.48
CA ILE A 171 5.17 -30.29 49.28
C ILE A 171 4.76 -30.30 47.79
N ARG A 172 5.68 -30.00 46.87
CA ARG A 172 5.40 -30.04 45.42
C ARG A 172 5.00 -31.43 44.93
N LEU A 173 5.59 -32.50 45.48
CA LEU A 173 5.23 -33.87 45.12
C LEU A 173 3.79 -34.19 45.55
N LEU A 174 3.43 -33.92 46.81
CA LEU A 174 2.09 -34.17 47.34
C LEU A 174 1.03 -33.33 46.62
N GLN A 175 1.33 -32.06 46.30
CA GLN A 175 0.47 -31.20 45.46
C GLN A 175 0.26 -31.81 44.06
N LYS A 176 1.32 -32.30 43.42
CA LYS A 176 1.25 -32.88 42.07
C LYS A 176 0.49 -34.22 42.04
N LYS A 177 0.63 -35.04 43.08
CA LYS A 177 0.05 -36.40 43.12
C LYS A 177 -1.40 -36.42 43.62
N GLN A 178 -1.84 -35.37 44.35
CA GLN A 178 -3.20 -35.20 44.89
C GLN A 178 -3.75 -36.35 45.74
N ARG A 179 -2.88 -37.29 46.15
CA ARG A 179 -3.16 -38.43 47.01
C ARG A 179 -2.17 -38.50 48.17
N PRO A 180 -2.54 -39.09 49.32
CA PRO A 180 -1.58 -39.43 50.37
C PRO A 180 -0.52 -40.40 49.84
N LEU A 181 0.74 -40.17 50.20
CA LEU A 181 1.86 -41.04 49.83
C LEU A 181 2.52 -41.62 51.08
N THR A 182 3.01 -42.84 50.97
CA THR A 182 3.89 -43.42 52.00
C THR A 182 5.25 -42.73 52.01
N LEU A 183 5.94 -42.74 53.15
CA LEU A 183 7.31 -42.21 53.21
C LEU A 183 8.24 -42.95 52.22
N ALA A 184 8.04 -44.25 52.01
CA ALA A 184 8.80 -45.03 51.02
C ALA A 184 8.60 -44.51 49.58
N GLU A 185 7.37 -44.19 49.17
CA GLU A 185 7.09 -43.57 47.86
C GLU A 185 7.73 -42.17 47.75
N ILE A 186 7.59 -41.33 48.79
CA ILE A 186 8.15 -39.96 48.82
C ILE A 186 9.68 -40.01 48.70
N MET A 187 10.34 -40.89 49.46
CA MET A 187 11.80 -41.02 49.45
C MET A 187 12.30 -41.67 48.16
N GLY A 188 11.59 -42.66 47.62
CA GLY A 188 11.93 -43.29 46.34
C GLY A 188 11.84 -42.33 45.15
N GLU A 189 10.82 -41.48 45.10
CA GLU A 189 10.60 -40.55 43.99
C GLU A 189 11.49 -39.28 44.06
N LEU A 190 11.84 -38.80 45.26
CA LEU A 190 12.64 -37.57 45.44
C LEU A 190 14.11 -37.79 45.74
N PHE A 191 14.46 -38.92 46.38
CA PHE A 191 15.78 -39.18 46.95
C PHE A 191 16.27 -40.63 46.73
N PRO A 192 16.21 -41.19 45.50
CA PRO A 192 16.53 -42.61 45.24
C PRO A 192 17.96 -43.03 45.63
N ALA A 193 18.88 -42.08 45.80
CA ALA A 193 20.27 -42.32 46.23
C ALA A 193 20.54 -42.00 47.72
N ARG A 194 19.51 -41.75 48.54
CA ARG A 194 19.67 -41.42 49.97
C ARG A 194 18.77 -42.25 50.88
N VAL A 195 19.24 -43.45 51.23
CA VAL A 195 18.77 -44.17 52.42
C VAL A 195 19.57 -43.68 53.63
N VAL A 196 19.40 -42.41 54.00
CA VAL A 196 19.91 -41.90 55.28
C VAL A 196 18.88 -42.26 56.34
N GLU A 197 19.29 -42.86 57.45
CA GLU A 197 18.46 -42.98 58.65
C GLU A 197 18.04 -41.56 59.08
N THR A 198 16.79 -41.21 58.79
CA THR A 198 16.27 -39.84 58.89
C THR A 198 14.92 -39.89 59.57
N GLY A 199 14.73 -39.00 60.55
CA GLY A 199 13.53 -38.98 61.38
C GLY A 199 12.30 -38.41 60.68
N TRP A 200 12.10 -38.66 59.38
CA TRP A 200 11.05 -38.04 58.56
C TRP A 200 9.65 -38.26 59.14
N GLU A 201 9.32 -39.47 59.63
CA GLU A 201 8.00 -39.73 60.23
C GLU A 201 7.77 -38.84 61.46
N ASN A 202 8.77 -38.76 62.36
CA ASN A 202 8.73 -37.91 63.54
C ASN A 202 8.76 -36.40 63.19
N PHE A 203 9.32 -36.03 62.05
CA PHE A 203 9.34 -34.65 61.56
C PHE A 203 7.99 -34.27 60.96
N LEU A 204 7.48 -35.06 60.01
CA LEU A 204 6.20 -34.85 59.35
C LEU A 204 5.04 -34.88 60.36
N ARG A 205 5.12 -35.69 61.43
CA ARG A 205 4.14 -35.68 62.53
C ARG A 205 4.17 -34.41 63.39
N LYS A 206 5.29 -33.67 63.39
CA LYS A 206 5.46 -32.41 64.15
C LYS A 206 5.21 -31.15 63.30
N ASP A 207 5.30 -31.24 61.99
CA ASP A 207 5.15 -30.11 61.07
C ASP A 207 3.67 -29.97 60.65
N GLU A 208 3.01 -28.91 61.14
CA GLU A 208 1.57 -28.65 60.98
C GLU A 208 1.07 -28.60 59.53
N ARG A 209 1.98 -28.49 58.54
CA ARG A 209 1.63 -28.45 57.12
C ARG A 209 1.26 -29.82 56.58
N PHE A 210 1.70 -30.89 57.24
CA PHE A 210 1.44 -32.27 56.85
C PHE A 210 0.37 -32.91 57.74
N LEU A 211 -0.34 -33.88 57.17
CA LEU A 211 -1.36 -34.65 57.85
C LEU A 211 -1.11 -36.14 57.59
N GLU A 212 -1.10 -36.94 58.65
CA GLU A 212 -1.13 -38.41 58.54
C GLU A 212 -2.59 -38.84 58.40
N VAL A 213 -2.97 -39.29 57.19
CA VAL A 213 -4.38 -39.59 56.84
C VAL A 213 -4.71 -41.07 57.07
N ALA A 214 -3.68 -41.91 57.01
CA ALA A 214 -3.68 -43.31 57.40
C ALA A 214 -2.26 -43.66 57.88
N PRO A 215 -2.05 -44.76 58.62
CA PRO A 215 -0.73 -45.11 59.18
C PRO A 215 0.40 -45.04 58.13
N GLY A 216 1.34 -44.12 58.32
CA GLY A 216 2.47 -43.89 57.41
C GLY A 216 2.14 -43.24 56.05
N ARG A 217 0.88 -42.88 55.76
CA ARG A 217 0.44 -42.16 54.55
C ARG A 217 0.26 -40.66 54.84
N TRP A 218 1.09 -39.84 54.22
CA TRP A 218 1.18 -38.40 54.44
C TRP A 218 0.52 -37.60 53.31
N PHE A 219 -0.19 -36.53 53.68
CA PHE A 219 -0.76 -35.56 52.76
C PHE A 219 -0.54 -34.12 53.25
N LEU A 220 -0.93 -33.12 52.45
CA LEU A 220 -0.84 -31.72 52.82
C LEU A 220 -2.16 -31.21 53.40
N LYS A 221 -2.09 -30.63 54.59
CA LYS A 221 -3.25 -30.01 55.25
C LYS A 221 -3.86 -28.90 54.39
N SER A 222 -3.02 -28.03 53.80
CA SER A 222 -3.50 -26.95 52.93
C SER A 222 -4.18 -27.44 51.64
N ALA A 223 -3.76 -28.58 51.08
CA ALA A 223 -4.41 -29.16 49.91
C ALA A 223 -5.78 -29.79 50.26
N LEU A 224 -5.87 -30.44 51.42
CA LEU A 224 -7.13 -30.97 51.94
C LEU A 224 -8.14 -29.85 52.26
N GLU A 225 -7.70 -28.77 52.91
CA GLU A 225 -8.57 -27.62 53.21
C GLU A 225 -8.97 -26.86 51.93
N ALA A 226 -8.07 -26.73 50.93
CA ALA A 226 -8.43 -26.17 49.63
C ALA A 226 -9.49 -27.02 48.89
N MET A 227 -9.40 -28.36 48.98
CA MET A 227 -10.42 -29.26 48.46
C MET A 227 -11.76 -29.06 49.20
N LYS A 228 -11.78 -29.06 50.54
CA LYS A 228 -13.00 -28.76 51.31
C LYS A 228 -13.60 -27.40 50.93
N ALA A 229 -12.79 -26.36 50.81
CA ALA A 229 -13.25 -25.02 50.41
C ALA A 229 -13.89 -25.02 49.01
N HIS A 230 -13.34 -25.79 48.06
CA HIS A 230 -13.96 -25.99 46.75
C HIS A 230 -15.31 -26.75 46.85
N LEU A 231 -15.42 -27.71 47.75
CA LEU A 231 -16.67 -28.46 48.00
C LEU A 231 -17.73 -27.63 48.74
N ALA A 232 -17.31 -26.70 49.59
CA ALA A 232 -18.16 -25.74 50.28
C ALA A 232 -18.46 -24.48 49.46
N ALA A 233 -17.87 -24.33 48.27
CA ALA A 233 -18.12 -23.19 47.40
C ALA A 233 -19.61 -23.07 47.02
N GLU A 234 -20.09 -21.84 46.96
CA GLU A 234 -21.47 -21.52 46.57
C GLU A 234 -21.73 -21.96 45.12
N ASP A 235 -22.85 -22.65 44.89
CA ASP A 235 -23.27 -23.00 43.54
C ASP A 235 -23.98 -21.82 42.88
N VAL A 236 -23.25 -21.12 42.02
CA VAL A 236 -23.73 -19.92 41.33
C VAL A 236 -24.99 -20.20 40.49
N PHE A 237 -25.21 -21.44 40.05
CA PHE A 237 -26.39 -21.84 39.28
C PHE A 237 -27.51 -22.50 40.13
N ALA A 238 -27.42 -22.46 41.46
CA ALA A 238 -28.30 -23.22 42.37
C ALA A 238 -29.81 -23.04 42.08
N PHE A 239 -30.24 -21.81 41.80
CA PHE A 239 -31.65 -21.48 41.50
C PHE A 239 -32.19 -22.21 40.24
N ILE A 240 -31.32 -22.47 39.25
CA ILE A 240 -31.67 -23.25 38.05
C ILE A 240 -31.43 -24.75 38.25
N ARG A 241 -30.41 -25.13 39.02
CA ARG A 241 -30.21 -26.55 39.39
C ARG A 241 -31.40 -27.11 40.19
N GLN A 242 -32.26 -26.28 40.77
CA GLN A 242 -33.48 -26.73 41.44
C GLN A 242 -34.38 -27.60 40.56
N ALA A 243 -34.43 -27.37 39.24
CA ALA A 243 -35.16 -28.24 38.32
C ALA A 243 -34.51 -29.64 38.23
N GLU A 244 -33.20 -29.71 37.97
CA GLU A 244 -32.43 -30.96 37.96
C GLU A 244 -32.53 -31.70 39.31
N ILE A 245 -32.42 -30.98 40.44
CA ILE A 245 -32.51 -31.52 41.79
C ILE A 245 -33.88 -32.15 42.05
N SER A 246 -34.97 -31.54 41.56
CA SER A 246 -36.33 -32.06 41.76
C SER A 246 -36.53 -33.37 40.99
N VAL A 247 -36.15 -33.40 39.71
CA VAL A 247 -36.17 -34.61 38.88
C VAL A 247 -35.26 -35.70 39.45
N LEU A 248 -34.06 -35.34 39.93
CA LEU A 248 -33.13 -36.24 40.57
C LEU A 248 -33.72 -36.89 41.83
N GLN A 249 -34.41 -36.11 42.68
CA GLN A 249 -35.08 -36.63 43.87
C GLN A 249 -36.19 -37.63 43.51
N GLU A 250 -36.99 -37.35 42.49
CA GLU A 250 -38.03 -38.28 42.00
C GLU A 250 -37.40 -39.58 41.45
N ALA A 251 -36.34 -39.48 40.66
CA ALA A 251 -35.62 -40.63 40.14
C ALA A 251 -34.90 -41.45 41.24
N GLU A 252 -34.31 -40.79 42.24
CA GLU A 252 -33.73 -41.44 43.42
C GLU A 252 -34.79 -42.21 44.22
N LEU A 253 -35.99 -41.66 44.41
CA LEU A 253 -37.09 -42.38 45.07
C LEU A 253 -37.46 -43.68 44.32
N VAL A 254 -37.51 -43.63 42.98
CA VAL A 254 -37.76 -44.82 42.15
C VAL A 254 -36.63 -45.85 42.28
N LEU A 255 -35.37 -45.42 42.41
CA LEU A 255 -34.26 -46.34 42.70
C LEU A 255 -34.37 -46.95 44.11
N ILE A 256 -34.66 -46.14 45.13
CA ILE A 256 -34.84 -46.60 46.52
C ILE A 256 -35.91 -47.70 46.61
N ILE A 257 -37.01 -47.58 45.86
CA ILE A 257 -38.09 -48.58 45.81
C ILE A 257 -37.65 -49.88 45.10
N LYS A 258 -36.78 -49.80 44.09
CA LYS A 258 -36.29 -50.96 43.31
C LYS A 258 -35.11 -51.69 43.96
N GLU A 259 -34.43 -51.08 44.92
CA GLU A 259 -33.29 -51.68 45.62
C GLU A 259 -33.69 -52.72 46.68
N ALA A 260 -33.66 -53.99 46.31
CA ALA A 260 -33.85 -55.11 47.25
C ALA A 260 -32.59 -55.45 48.08
N ASP A 261 -31.38 -55.14 47.58
CA ASP A 261 -30.11 -55.53 48.21
C ASP A 261 -29.62 -54.48 49.22
N SER A 262 -29.08 -54.94 50.35
CA SER A 262 -28.50 -54.08 51.38
C SER A 262 -27.05 -53.68 51.10
N SER A 263 -26.34 -54.46 50.28
CA SER A 263 -24.90 -54.37 50.00
C SER A 263 -24.54 -53.58 48.72
N ARG A 264 -25.54 -53.36 47.86
CA ARG A 264 -25.49 -52.64 46.58
C ARG A 264 -26.32 -51.36 46.65
N ARG A 265 -25.76 -50.25 46.19
CA ARG A 265 -26.44 -48.95 46.06
C ARG A 265 -26.26 -48.40 44.66
N GLN A 266 -27.34 -47.98 44.04
CA GLN A 266 -27.32 -47.20 42.81
C GLN A 266 -27.40 -45.71 43.15
N TYR A 267 -26.76 -44.89 42.31
CA TYR A 267 -26.70 -43.44 42.44
C TYR A 267 -26.84 -42.81 41.04
N ILE A 268 -27.50 -41.66 40.93
CA ILE A 268 -27.63 -40.91 39.68
C ILE A 268 -26.75 -39.67 39.79
N LEU A 269 -25.81 -39.50 38.86
CA LEU A 269 -24.94 -38.32 38.86
C LEU A 269 -25.72 -37.05 38.46
N SER A 270 -25.62 -36.01 39.29
CA SER A 270 -26.04 -34.65 38.90
C SER A 270 -24.95 -33.93 38.08
N SER A 271 -25.32 -32.83 37.44
CA SER A 271 -24.38 -31.90 36.80
C SER A 271 -23.31 -31.39 37.78
N LEU A 272 -23.72 -31.10 39.02
CA LEU A 272 -22.89 -30.55 40.09
C LEU A 272 -21.91 -31.58 40.68
N ASP A 273 -22.31 -32.85 40.71
CA ASP A 273 -21.44 -33.98 41.07
C ASP A 273 -20.30 -34.14 40.06
N LEU A 274 -20.63 -34.03 38.77
CA LEU A 274 -19.66 -34.08 37.67
C LEU A 274 -18.73 -32.86 37.67
N GLU A 275 -19.26 -31.65 37.90
CA GLU A 275 -18.48 -30.41 37.97
C GLU A 275 -17.44 -30.46 39.09
N ARG A 276 -17.84 -30.88 40.30
CA ARG A 276 -16.95 -30.94 41.48
C ARG A 276 -16.14 -32.24 41.57
N GLY A 277 -16.36 -33.20 40.67
CA GLY A 277 -15.72 -34.52 40.70
C GLY A 277 -16.03 -35.30 41.99
N ILE A 278 -17.28 -35.24 42.44
CA ILE A 278 -17.76 -35.86 43.68
C ILE A 278 -18.95 -36.80 43.47
N LEU A 279 -19.17 -37.65 44.47
CA LEU A 279 -20.37 -38.47 44.61
C LEU A 279 -20.96 -38.21 46.00
N ARG A 280 -22.19 -37.67 46.05
CA ARG A 280 -22.88 -37.38 47.31
C ARG A 280 -23.40 -38.67 47.94
N LEU A 281 -23.24 -38.78 49.25
CA LEU A 281 -23.57 -39.96 50.04
C LEU A 281 -24.83 -39.67 50.86
N ASN A 282 -25.98 -40.08 50.34
CA ASN A 282 -27.22 -40.02 51.11
C ASN A 282 -27.13 -40.90 52.39
N LYS A 283 -28.06 -40.71 53.33
CA LYS A 283 -28.09 -41.43 54.62
C LYS A 283 -28.10 -42.97 54.50
N ARG A 284 -28.52 -43.53 53.36
CA ARG A 284 -28.49 -44.99 53.09
C ARG A 284 -27.10 -45.44 52.64
N MET A 285 -26.42 -44.66 51.81
CA MET A 285 -25.06 -44.92 51.34
C MET A 285 -24.03 -44.74 52.46
N MET A 286 -24.18 -43.73 53.32
CA MET A 286 -23.30 -43.51 54.49
C MET A 286 -23.17 -44.74 55.41
N ARG A 287 -24.17 -45.64 55.44
CA ARG A 287 -24.10 -46.90 56.21
C ARG A 287 -23.02 -47.87 55.70
N ILE A 288 -22.65 -47.79 54.42
CA ILE A 288 -21.55 -48.58 53.83
C ILE A 288 -20.20 -48.12 54.40
N PHE A 289 -20.06 -46.81 54.64
CA PHE A 289 -18.86 -46.12 55.11
C PHE A 289 -18.80 -45.94 56.63
N GLY A 290 -19.83 -46.40 57.36
CA GLY A 290 -20.02 -46.13 58.80
C GLY A 290 -18.87 -46.42 59.77
N PRO A 291 -17.95 -47.39 59.56
CA PRO A 291 -16.82 -47.63 60.48
C PRO A 291 -15.55 -46.83 60.14
N LEU A 292 -15.60 -45.88 59.20
CA LEU A 292 -14.44 -45.10 58.76
C LEU A 292 -14.30 -43.78 59.52
N GLU A 293 -13.05 -43.29 59.62
CA GLU A 293 -12.74 -41.96 60.15
C GLU A 293 -13.43 -40.83 59.35
N PRO A 294 -13.73 -39.67 59.97
CA PRO A 294 -14.47 -38.57 59.32
C PRO A 294 -13.81 -38.01 58.05
N VAL A 295 -12.49 -38.14 57.95
CA VAL A 295 -11.71 -37.91 56.73
C VAL A 295 -10.84 -39.13 56.50
N ALA A 296 -11.07 -39.83 55.39
CA ALA A 296 -10.29 -41.02 55.02
C ALA A 296 -9.95 -41.00 53.53
N TYR A 297 -8.83 -41.62 53.16
CA TYR A 297 -8.50 -41.87 51.76
C TYR A 297 -8.69 -43.36 51.46
N LEU A 298 -9.55 -43.66 50.49
CA LEU A 298 -10.01 -45.01 50.17
C LEU A 298 -9.57 -45.39 48.76
N ASP A 299 -9.04 -46.60 48.60
CA ASP A 299 -8.73 -47.18 47.29
C ASP A 299 -9.95 -48.02 46.84
N LEU A 300 -10.80 -47.48 45.95
CA LEU A 300 -11.99 -48.14 45.39
C LEU A 300 -11.61 -49.07 44.24
N GLU A 301 -12.18 -50.27 44.18
CA GLU A 301 -12.01 -51.16 43.03
C GLU A 301 -12.93 -50.72 41.87
N THR A 302 -12.35 -50.37 40.72
CA THR A 302 -13.10 -50.12 39.47
C THR A 302 -12.71 -51.14 38.39
N PRO A 303 -13.51 -51.30 37.31
CA PRO A 303 -13.13 -52.17 36.19
C PRO A 303 -11.79 -51.81 35.52
N GLN A 304 -11.30 -50.58 35.70
CA GLN A 304 -10.04 -50.08 35.15
C GLN A 304 -8.86 -50.20 36.12
N GLY A 305 -9.09 -50.65 37.36
CA GLY A 305 -8.10 -50.73 38.44
C GLY A 305 -8.52 -49.98 39.70
N PRO A 306 -7.62 -49.88 40.71
CA PRO A 306 -7.89 -49.14 41.94
C PRO A 306 -7.94 -47.62 41.67
N LEU A 307 -9.03 -46.99 42.11
CA LEU A 307 -9.27 -45.56 42.06
C LEU A 307 -9.24 -44.99 43.49
N GLY A 308 -8.25 -44.16 43.77
CA GLY A 308 -8.15 -43.52 45.08
C GLY A 308 -9.07 -42.31 45.21
N VAL A 309 -9.84 -42.24 46.29
CA VAL A 309 -10.84 -41.19 46.57
C VAL A 309 -10.75 -40.70 48.02
N TRP A 310 -11.23 -39.49 48.25
CA TRP A 310 -11.39 -38.91 49.58
C TRP A 310 -12.81 -39.09 50.09
N TYR A 311 -12.98 -39.82 51.19
CA TYR A 311 -14.22 -39.83 51.97
C TYR A 311 -14.22 -38.66 52.95
N LEU A 312 -15.25 -37.82 52.86
CA LEU A 312 -15.43 -36.62 53.69
C LEU A 312 -16.80 -36.69 54.35
N GLN A 313 -16.86 -37.17 55.60
CA GLN A 313 -18.11 -37.41 56.33
C GLN A 313 -18.90 -36.12 56.56
N GLU A 314 -18.21 -35.02 56.90
CA GLU A 314 -18.79 -33.70 57.13
C GLU A 314 -19.54 -33.16 55.91
N HIS A 315 -18.96 -33.35 54.72
CA HIS A 315 -19.53 -32.91 53.44
C HIS A 315 -20.42 -33.99 52.80
N GLN A 316 -20.57 -35.15 53.45
CA GLN A 316 -21.33 -36.31 52.99
C GLN A 316 -21.01 -36.70 51.53
N CYS A 317 -19.73 -36.80 51.18
CA CYS A 317 -19.32 -37.10 49.80
C CYS A 317 -18.04 -37.94 49.69
N LEU A 318 -17.89 -38.59 48.54
CA LEU A 318 -16.60 -39.04 48.01
C LEU A 318 -16.09 -37.98 47.01
N ALA A 319 -14.82 -37.58 47.10
CA ALA A 319 -14.20 -36.60 46.21
C ALA A 319 -12.95 -37.16 45.52
N GLY A 320 -12.58 -36.55 44.37
CA GLY A 320 -11.47 -37.01 43.52
C GLY A 320 -11.90 -37.92 42.37
N LEU A 321 -13.20 -37.97 42.04
CA LEU A 321 -13.77 -38.82 41.00
C LEU A 321 -13.75 -38.19 39.59
N GLY A 322 -13.42 -36.90 39.46
CA GLY A 322 -13.51 -36.15 38.19
C GLY A 322 -12.77 -36.79 37.01
N SER A 323 -11.50 -37.17 37.18
CA SER A 323 -10.72 -37.83 36.12
C SER A 323 -11.28 -39.20 35.72
N TRP A 324 -11.92 -39.90 36.66
CA TRP A 324 -12.61 -41.17 36.37
C TRP A 324 -13.94 -40.93 35.63
N TYR A 325 -14.67 -39.87 35.95
CA TYR A 325 -15.86 -39.44 35.21
C TYR A 325 -15.53 -39.08 33.75
N GLU A 326 -14.45 -38.34 33.53
CA GLU A 326 -13.94 -38.01 32.19
C GLU A 326 -13.52 -39.27 31.41
N ALA A 327 -12.71 -40.15 32.03
CA ALA A 327 -12.25 -41.39 31.41
C ALA A 327 -13.40 -42.34 31.01
N ASN A 328 -14.50 -42.33 31.77
CA ASN A 328 -15.70 -43.13 31.50
C ASN A 328 -16.78 -42.36 30.70
N LYS A 329 -16.51 -41.12 30.29
CA LYS A 329 -17.43 -40.23 29.55
C LYS A 329 -18.81 -40.09 30.21
N LEU A 330 -18.83 -39.91 31.54
CA LEU A 330 -20.08 -39.82 32.29
C LEU A 330 -20.76 -38.45 32.14
N GLU A 331 -22.08 -38.49 32.10
CA GLU A 331 -22.95 -37.34 31.86
C GLU A 331 -23.99 -37.20 32.98
N PRO A 332 -24.68 -36.06 33.12
CA PRO A 332 -25.76 -35.94 34.09
C PRO A 332 -26.81 -37.04 33.83
N GLY A 333 -27.41 -37.56 34.89
CA GLY A 333 -28.28 -38.73 34.80
C GLY A 333 -27.54 -40.07 34.72
N SER A 334 -26.21 -40.14 34.49
CA SER A 334 -25.48 -41.42 34.44
C SER A 334 -25.59 -42.18 35.76
N LYS A 335 -25.97 -43.46 35.69
CA LYS A 335 -26.15 -44.31 36.87
C LYS A 335 -24.84 -45.00 37.28
N LEU A 336 -24.45 -44.78 38.53
CA LEU A 336 -23.35 -45.43 39.21
C LEU A 336 -23.86 -46.50 40.17
N GLU A 337 -22.97 -47.42 40.51
CA GLU A 337 -23.18 -48.49 41.46
C GLU A 337 -22.01 -48.59 42.44
N ILE A 338 -22.31 -48.55 43.74
CA ILE A 338 -21.37 -48.82 44.83
C ILE A 338 -21.77 -50.12 45.51
N CYS A 339 -20.84 -51.07 45.56
CA CYS A 339 -21.03 -52.40 46.15
C CYS A 339 -19.92 -52.71 47.14
N ARG A 340 -20.24 -53.37 48.25
CA ARG A 340 -19.23 -53.91 49.18
C ARG A 340 -18.87 -55.34 48.78
N SER A 341 -17.61 -55.57 48.39
CA SER A 341 -17.11 -56.90 48.01
C SER A 341 -16.98 -57.80 49.23
N GLY A 342 -17.66 -58.95 49.19
CA GLY A 342 -17.83 -59.84 50.35
C GLY A 342 -16.55 -60.51 50.86
N GLU A 343 -15.54 -60.70 50.00
CA GLU A 343 -14.33 -61.48 50.35
C GLU A 343 -13.26 -60.69 51.11
N LYS A 344 -13.24 -59.35 50.98
CA LYS A 344 -12.22 -58.49 51.60
C LYS A 344 -12.75 -57.21 52.24
N GLY A 345 -14.06 -56.96 52.14
CA GLY A 345 -14.66 -55.70 52.60
C GLY A 345 -14.26 -54.48 51.78
N SER A 346 -13.57 -54.65 50.64
CA SER A 346 -13.25 -53.60 49.68
C SER A 346 -14.53 -53.07 49.02
N LEU A 347 -14.46 -51.81 48.59
CA LEU A 347 -15.59 -51.12 47.96
C LEU A 347 -15.37 -51.07 46.45
N GLN A 348 -16.35 -51.54 45.69
CA GLN A 348 -16.34 -51.49 44.23
C GLN A 348 -17.20 -50.32 43.74
N LEU A 349 -16.69 -49.57 42.77
CA LEU A 349 -17.42 -48.52 42.05
C LEU A 349 -17.50 -48.90 40.57
N LYS A 350 -18.71 -48.94 40.02
CA LYS A 350 -18.97 -49.29 38.62
C LYS A 350 -19.95 -48.30 38.01
N ALA A 351 -19.70 -47.88 36.76
CA ALA A 351 -20.72 -47.24 35.95
C ALA A 351 -21.60 -48.35 35.35
N SER A 352 -22.93 -48.21 35.44
CA SER A 352 -23.86 -49.23 34.90
C SER A 352 -24.05 -49.14 33.38
N GLY A 353 -23.69 -48.00 32.78
CA GLY A 353 -23.98 -47.67 31.38
C GLY A 353 -25.41 -47.16 31.15
N GLU A 354 -26.30 -47.26 32.14
CA GLU A 354 -27.62 -46.66 32.09
C GLU A 354 -27.57 -45.15 32.41
N ARG A 355 -28.56 -44.42 31.89
CA ARG A 355 -28.75 -42.99 32.14
C ARG A 355 -30.22 -42.71 32.43
N GLU A 356 -30.49 -41.88 33.43
CA GLU A 356 -31.79 -41.26 33.66
C GLU A 356 -31.96 -40.12 32.63
N ALA A 357 -33.08 -40.10 31.89
CA ALA A 357 -33.26 -39.27 30.72
C ALA A 357 -33.63 -37.80 31.03
N GLU A 358 -34.40 -37.58 32.09
CA GLU A 358 -34.88 -36.26 32.51
C GLU A 358 -33.79 -35.53 33.30
N VAL A 359 -33.09 -36.23 34.21
CA VAL A 359 -31.89 -35.69 34.89
C VAL A 359 -30.80 -35.34 33.86
N PHE A 360 -30.62 -36.15 32.82
CA PHE A 360 -29.73 -35.80 31.71
C PHE A 360 -30.17 -34.53 30.98
N ALA A 361 -31.47 -34.38 30.68
CA ALA A 361 -31.97 -33.22 29.95
C ALA A 361 -31.76 -31.90 30.71
N GLU A 362 -32.09 -31.86 32.00
CA GLU A 362 -31.88 -30.66 32.84
C GLU A 362 -30.40 -30.42 33.13
N GLY A 363 -29.65 -31.46 33.52
CA GLY A 363 -28.20 -31.36 33.76
C GLY A 363 -27.40 -30.93 32.53
N LEU A 364 -27.85 -31.28 31.32
CA LEU A 364 -27.23 -30.83 30.07
C LEU A 364 -27.42 -29.33 29.83
N LYS A 365 -28.56 -28.73 30.22
CA LYS A 365 -28.74 -27.26 30.15
C LYS A 365 -27.70 -26.57 31.04
N ILE A 366 -27.53 -27.05 32.26
CA ILE A 366 -26.58 -26.49 33.23
C ILE A 366 -25.14 -26.62 32.73
N LYS A 367 -24.74 -27.79 32.22
CA LYS A 367 -23.42 -27.97 31.57
C LYS A 367 -23.21 -27.00 30.38
N LYS A 368 -24.24 -26.70 29.60
CA LYS A 368 -24.16 -25.72 28.50
C LYS A 368 -24.06 -24.28 29.01
N LEU A 369 -24.75 -23.91 30.09
CA LEU A 369 -24.61 -22.61 30.75
C LEU A 369 -23.21 -22.41 31.36
N GLU A 370 -22.65 -23.44 32.02
CA GLU A 370 -21.26 -23.43 32.48
C GLU A 370 -20.27 -23.28 31.32
N ALA A 371 -20.51 -23.96 30.19
CA ALA A 371 -19.69 -23.83 28.99
C ALA A 371 -19.80 -22.44 28.35
N LEU A 372 -21.00 -21.84 28.33
CA LEU A 372 -21.23 -20.47 27.86
C LEU A 372 -20.52 -19.44 28.75
N ARG A 373 -20.61 -19.59 30.08
CA ARG A 373 -19.84 -18.77 31.04
C ARG A 373 -18.32 -18.89 30.80
N LYS A 374 -17.80 -20.11 30.63
CA LYS A 374 -16.39 -20.34 30.28
C LYS A 374 -16.01 -19.69 28.95
N LYS A 375 -16.86 -19.76 27.91
CA LYS A 375 -16.65 -19.06 26.63
C LYS A 375 -16.55 -17.54 26.83
N CYS A 376 -17.47 -16.93 27.60
CA CYS A 376 -17.50 -15.48 27.84
C CYS A 376 -16.23 -14.96 28.56
N VAL A 377 -15.63 -15.78 29.42
CA VAL A 377 -14.34 -15.46 30.07
C VAL A 377 -13.16 -15.40 29.09
N TYR A 378 -13.22 -16.15 27.97
CA TYR A 378 -12.15 -16.18 26.96
C TYR A 378 -12.42 -15.32 25.71
N ALA A 379 -13.69 -15.10 25.38
CA ALA A 379 -14.14 -14.29 24.25
C ALA A 379 -15.30 -13.41 24.73
N ALA A 380 -15.17 -12.09 24.58
CA ALA A 380 -16.22 -11.14 24.89
C ALA A 380 -17.37 -11.26 23.87
N LEU A 381 -18.29 -12.19 24.10
CA LEU A 381 -19.47 -12.41 23.26
C LEU A 381 -20.46 -11.24 23.45
N PRO A 382 -21.12 -10.77 22.38
CA PRO A 382 -22.17 -9.76 22.49
C PRO A 382 -23.38 -10.33 23.25
N LEU A 383 -24.10 -9.46 23.95
CA LEU A 383 -25.27 -9.83 24.75
C LEU A 383 -26.36 -10.53 23.93
N GLU A 384 -26.53 -10.17 22.65
CA GLU A 384 -27.39 -10.86 21.67
C GLU A 384 -27.11 -12.38 21.59
N GLU A 385 -25.83 -12.76 21.48
CA GLU A 385 -25.42 -14.15 21.35
C GLU A 385 -25.58 -14.90 22.68
N ILE A 386 -25.23 -14.26 23.80
CA ILE A 386 -25.42 -14.81 25.15
C ILE A 386 -26.90 -15.11 25.39
N LEU A 387 -27.79 -14.15 25.10
CA LEU A 387 -29.24 -14.32 25.24
C LEU A 387 -29.79 -15.40 24.32
N THR A 388 -29.29 -15.48 23.09
CA THR A 388 -29.74 -16.53 22.17
C THR A 388 -29.33 -17.92 22.66
N GLU A 389 -28.07 -18.10 23.07
CA GLU A 389 -27.59 -19.39 23.58
C GLU A 389 -28.35 -19.80 24.87
N ILE A 390 -28.66 -18.86 25.77
CA ILE A 390 -29.50 -19.12 26.95
C ILE A 390 -30.90 -19.55 26.53
N LEU A 391 -31.60 -18.75 25.72
CA LEU A 391 -32.99 -19.00 25.35
C LEU A 391 -33.17 -20.22 24.43
N GLN A 392 -32.12 -20.67 23.74
CA GLN A 392 -32.13 -21.97 23.04
C GLN A 392 -32.18 -23.18 24.01
N LEU A 393 -31.74 -23.05 25.26
CA LEU A 393 -31.85 -24.10 26.28
C LEU A 393 -33.25 -24.19 26.90
N TYR A 394 -34.01 -23.10 26.80
CA TYR A 394 -35.33 -22.95 27.39
C TYR A 394 -36.34 -22.53 26.30
N PRO A 395 -36.76 -23.48 25.42
CA PRO A 395 -37.64 -23.17 24.29
C PRO A 395 -39.05 -22.70 24.69
N GLN A 396 -39.47 -22.95 25.93
CA GLN A 396 -40.70 -22.40 26.52
C GLN A 396 -40.55 -20.94 26.97
N GLY A 397 -39.33 -20.40 26.92
CA GLY A 397 -38.92 -19.11 27.45
C GLY A 397 -38.52 -19.14 28.92
N LEU A 398 -38.07 -17.98 29.40
CA LEU A 398 -37.72 -17.69 30.79
C LEU A 398 -38.32 -16.34 31.18
N ASP A 399 -38.68 -16.16 32.45
CA ASP A 399 -39.03 -14.84 32.97
C ASP A 399 -37.81 -13.89 32.97
N PHE A 400 -38.09 -12.59 32.98
CA PHE A 400 -37.04 -11.56 32.90
C PHE A 400 -36.06 -11.60 34.07
N ASP A 401 -36.51 -11.88 35.29
CA ASP A 401 -35.65 -11.89 36.49
C ASP A 401 -34.68 -13.08 36.47
N THR A 402 -35.15 -14.26 36.05
CA THR A 402 -34.32 -15.44 35.79
C THR A 402 -33.28 -15.19 34.69
N LEU A 403 -33.66 -14.48 33.61
CA LEU A 403 -32.73 -14.08 32.56
C LEU A 403 -31.68 -13.09 33.07
N LEU A 404 -32.08 -12.09 33.84
CA LEU A 404 -31.17 -11.11 34.44
C LEU A 404 -30.15 -11.78 35.36
N ALA A 405 -30.61 -12.70 36.21
CA ALA A 405 -29.72 -13.49 37.06
C ALA A 405 -28.71 -14.32 36.24
N LEU A 406 -29.18 -15.03 35.20
CA LEU A 406 -28.32 -15.81 34.31
C LEU A 406 -27.26 -14.97 33.59
N VAL A 407 -27.68 -13.86 32.98
CA VAL A 407 -26.77 -12.97 32.25
C VAL A 407 -25.77 -12.31 33.21
N GLY A 408 -26.21 -11.92 34.41
CA GLY A 408 -25.35 -11.41 35.47
C GLY A 408 -24.26 -12.41 35.87
N ILE A 409 -24.58 -13.70 35.96
CA ILE A 409 -23.62 -14.78 36.27
C ILE A 409 -22.62 -15.04 35.13
N ILE A 410 -23.05 -14.85 33.88
CA ILE A 410 -22.29 -15.18 32.68
C ILE A 410 -21.35 -14.05 32.28
N ASN A 411 -21.81 -12.81 32.24
CA ASN A 411 -21.03 -11.65 31.77
C ASN A 411 -21.37 -10.31 32.47
N SER A 412 -22.07 -10.33 33.60
CA SER A 412 -22.31 -9.15 34.46
C SER A 412 -22.99 -7.93 33.81
N HIS A 413 -23.87 -8.13 32.81
CA HIS A 413 -24.62 -7.02 32.18
C HIS A 413 -25.69 -6.44 33.10
N GLY A 414 -26.04 -5.16 32.84
CA GLY A 414 -27.05 -4.43 33.57
C GLY A 414 -28.50 -4.69 33.11
N TYR A 415 -29.46 -4.35 33.97
CA TYR A 415 -30.90 -4.44 33.68
C TYR A 415 -31.30 -3.73 32.37
N GLN A 416 -30.78 -2.52 32.15
CA GLN A 416 -31.12 -1.71 30.98
C GLN A 416 -30.58 -2.32 29.68
N GLU A 417 -29.32 -2.77 29.66
CA GLU A 417 -28.70 -3.42 28.49
C GLU A 417 -29.47 -4.68 28.07
N LEU A 418 -29.92 -5.48 29.06
CA LEU A 418 -30.77 -6.65 28.83
C LEU A 418 -32.11 -6.26 28.20
N GLN A 419 -32.80 -5.27 28.79
CA GLN A 419 -34.10 -4.81 28.29
C GLN A 419 -33.99 -4.23 26.87
N GLU A 420 -32.99 -3.38 26.61
CA GLU A 420 -32.74 -2.79 25.30
C GLU A 420 -32.45 -3.87 24.25
N THR A 421 -31.56 -4.84 24.56
CA THR A 421 -31.23 -5.94 23.64
C THR A 421 -32.45 -6.81 23.33
N LEU A 422 -33.30 -7.13 24.33
CA LEU A 422 -34.51 -7.92 24.10
C LEU A 422 -35.54 -7.20 23.20
N HIS A 423 -35.62 -5.87 23.25
CA HIS A 423 -36.52 -5.09 22.39
C HIS A 423 -35.91 -4.72 21.02
N GLN A 424 -34.58 -4.71 20.91
CA GLN A 424 -33.86 -4.36 19.68
C GLN A 424 -34.02 -5.43 18.58
N TYR A 425 -34.07 -6.71 18.95
CA TYR A 425 -34.08 -7.82 17.99
C TYR A 425 -35.45 -8.51 17.91
N PRO A 426 -36.13 -8.50 16.74
CA PRO A 426 -37.54 -8.91 16.61
C PRO A 426 -37.78 -10.43 16.74
N TYR A 427 -36.73 -11.21 16.99
CA TYR A 427 -36.80 -12.65 17.22
C TYR A 427 -36.73 -13.03 18.72
N PHE A 428 -36.50 -12.05 19.61
CA PHE A 428 -36.83 -12.19 21.02
C PHE A 428 -38.30 -11.78 21.20
N GLU A 429 -39.12 -12.73 21.62
CA GLU A 429 -40.57 -12.56 21.75
C GLU A 429 -40.95 -12.62 23.23
N GLU A 430 -41.67 -11.60 23.70
CA GLU A 430 -42.36 -11.63 24.99
C GLU A 430 -43.69 -12.39 24.84
N LEU A 431 -43.83 -13.48 25.59
CA LEU A 431 -45.07 -14.22 25.76
C LEU A 431 -45.93 -13.59 26.86
N GLN A 432 -47.18 -14.07 26.96
CA GLN A 432 -48.06 -13.71 28.08
C GLN A 432 -47.36 -13.98 29.42
N ASN A 433 -47.45 -13.00 30.33
CA ASN A 433 -46.86 -12.99 31.68
C ASN A 433 -45.33 -12.70 31.76
N GLY A 434 -44.74 -11.99 30.80
CA GLY A 434 -43.35 -11.51 30.91
C GLY A 434 -42.28 -12.58 30.69
N ILE A 435 -42.65 -13.68 30.03
CA ILE A 435 -41.76 -14.79 29.69
C ILE A 435 -41.17 -14.53 28.30
N TRP A 436 -39.86 -14.40 28.20
CA TRP A 436 -39.15 -14.14 26.94
C TRP A 436 -38.66 -15.45 26.31
N ARG A 437 -38.82 -15.59 24.99
CA ARG A 437 -38.27 -16.71 24.21
C ARG A 437 -37.51 -16.23 22.97
N CYS A 438 -36.60 -17.04 22.45
CA CYS A 438 -35.91 -16.79 21.19
C CYS A 438 -36.52 -17.62 20.06
N ASN A 439 -37.31 -17.01 19.19
CA ASN A 439 -37.89 -17.66 18.02
C ASN A 439 -36.81 -17.90 16.96
N GLN A 440 -36.32 -19.14 16.88
CA GLN A 440 -35.23 -19.51 15.96
C GLN A 440 -35.59 -19.33 14.48
N ALA A 441 -36.86 -19.51 14.10
CA ALA A 441 -37.30 -19.29 12.72
C ALA A 441 -37.26 -17.79 12.38
N MET A 442 -37.72 -16.93 13.29
CA MET A 442 -37.63 -15.48 13.15
C MET A 442 -36.17 -14.98 13.15
N ARG A 443 -35.28 -15.62 13.92
CA ARG A 443 -33.84 -15.30 13.90
C ARG A 443 -33.22 -15.60 12.54
N GLN A 444 -33.51 -16.76 11.95
CA GLN A 444 -33.00 -17.15 10.63
C GLN A 444 -33.53 -16.25 9.50
N THR A 445 -34.81 -15.86 9.54
CA THR A 445 -35.38 -14.92 8.57
C THR A 445 -34.84 -13.50 8.76
N TYR A 446 -34.65 -13.05 10.00
CA TYR A 446 -34.01 -11.76 10.28
C TYR A 446 -32.55 -11.72 9.82
N GLN A 447 -31.76 -12.77 10.06
CA GLN A 447 -30.38 -12.86 9.61
C GLN A 447 -30.25 -12.89 8.08
N SER A 448 -31.11 -13.65 7.38
CA SER A 448 -31.11 -13.67 5.91
C SER A 448 -31.61 -12.36 5.30
N TRP A 449 -32.61 -11.71 5.90
CA TRP A 449 -33.02 -10.35 5.52
C TRP A 449 -31.89 -9.33 5.75
N HIS A 450 -31.21 -9.35 6.89
CA HIS A 450 -30.11 -8.43 7.18
C HIS A 450 -28.95 -8.61 6.20
N GLN A 451 -28.60 -9.86 5.83
CA GLN A 451 -27.63 -10.14 4.77
C GLN A 451 -28.07 -9.61 3.41
N GLN A 452 -29.37 -9.70 3.06
CA GLN A 452 -29.90 -9.11 1.83
C GLN A 452 -29.83 -7.57 1.85
N VAL A 453 -30.09 -6.93 2.99
CA VAL A 453 -29.97 -5.46 3.16
C VAL A 453 -28.51 -5.01 2.97
N LEU A 454 -27.55 -5.73 3.54
CA LEU A 454 -26.12 -5.44 3.36
C LEU A 454 -25.70 -5.61 1.88
N ALA A 455 -26.05 -6.74 1.25
CA ALA A 455 -25.75 -6.97 -0.16
C ALA A 455 -26.42 -5.94 -1.09
N ALA A 456 -27.63 -5.49 -0.76
CA ALA A 456 -28.31 -4.41 -1.48
C ALA A 456 -27.57 -3.07 -1.31
N ALA A 457 -27.11 -2.74 -0.09
CA ALA A 457 -26.32 -1.54 0.17
C ALA A 457 -24.99 -1.54 -0.62
N ASP A 458 -24.25 -2.65 -0.61
CA ASP A 458 -23.01 -2.81 -1.39
C ASP A 458 -23.27 -2.65 -2.90
N SER A 459 -24.35 -3.25 -3.41
CA SER A 459 -24.73 -3.12 -4.83
C SER A 459 -25.11 -1.69 -5.21
N LEU A 460 -25.75 -0.95 -4.30
CA LEU A 460 -26.13 0.45 -4.49
C LEU A 460 -24.91 1.37 -4.41
N GLU A 461 -23.93 1.08 -3.57
CA GLU A 461 -22.65 1.80 -3.57
C GLU A 461 -21.86 1.54 -4.87
N LEU A 462 -21.81 0.30 -5.36
CA LEU A 462 -21.19 -0.04 -6.64
C LEU A 462 -21.87 0.72 -7.81
N ALA A 463 -23.21 0.74 -7.83
CA ALA A 463 -23.98 1.48 -8.83
C ALA A 463 -23.72 2.99 -8.78
N ARG A 464 -23.57 3.58 -7.58
CA ARG A 464 -23.16 4.99 -7.40
C ARG A 464 -21.77 5.27 -7.98
N ARG A 465 -20.79 4.38 -7.73
CA ARG A 465 -19.43 4.52 -8.28
C ARG A 465 -19.41 4.41 -9.81
N GLN A 466 -20.21 3.49 -10.37
CA GLN A 466 -20.36 3.36 -11.83
C GLN A 466 -21.05 4.58 -12.46
N ALA A 467 -22.09 5.12 -11.82
CA ALA A 467 -22.77 6.33 -12.29
C ALA A 467 -21.85 7.56 -12.25
N ALA A 468 -21.00 7.70 -11.22
CA ALA A 468 -20.00 8.77 -11.14
C ALA A 468 -18.97 8.67 -12.27
N ALA A 469 -18.40 7.48 -12.51
CA ALA A 469 -17.45 7.27 -13.61
C ALA A 469 -18.06 7.55 -15.00
N ALA A 470 -19.34 7.17 -15.20
CA ALA A 470 -20.06 7.49 -16.43
C ALA A 470 -20.36 8.99 -16.59
N MET A 471 -20.55 9.72 -15.50
CA MET A 471 -20.68 11.19 -15.54
C MET A 471 -19.34 11.85 -15.92
N GLU A 472 -18.22 11.42 -15.34
CA GLU A 472 -16.88 11.89 -15.73
C GLU A 472 -16.57 11.63 -17.22
N GLU A 473 -16.98 10.46 -17.75
CA GLU A 473 -16.84 10.15 -19.18
C GLU A 473 -17.73 11.05 -20.06
N ILE A 474 -18.97 11.34 -19.64
CA ILE A 474 -19.87 12.27 -20.34
C ILE A 474 -19.31 13.69 -20.34
N GLU A 475 -18.75 14.17 -19.23
CA GLU A 475 -18.10 15.49 -19.14
C GLU A 475 -16.88 15.56 -20.07
N ALA A 476 -15.99 14.57 -20.05
CA ALA A 476 -14.83 14.51 -20.95
C ALA A 476 -15.21 14.47 -22.43
N LEU A 477 -16.29 13.75 -22.78
CA LEU A 477 -16.84 13.73 -24.14
C LEU A 477 -17.52 15.06 -24.53
N HIS A 478 -18.09 15.79 -23.57
CA HIS A 478 -18.67 17.11 -23.79
C HIS A 478 -17.58 18.15 -24.08
N ASP A 479 -16.51 18.17 -23.29
CA ASP A 479 -15.34 19.04 -23.52
C ASP A 479 -14.69 18.73 -24.87
N LEU A 480 -14.51 17.45 -25.22
CA LEU A 480 -13.98 17.05 -26.53
C LEU A 480 -14.90 17.53 -27.67
N LYS A 481 -16.22 17.40 -27.52
CA LYS A 481 -17.20 17.90 -28.50
C LYS A 481 -17.07 19.42 -28.66
N GLN A 482 -16.96 20.18 -27.57
CA GLN A 482 -16.83 21.63 -27.64
C GLN A 482 -15.53 22.03 -28.36
N ASN A 483 -14.40 21.42 -28.02
CA ASN A 483 -13.12 21.65 -28.70
C ASN A 483 -13.21 21.38 -30.22
N LEU A 484 -13.89 20.29 -30.63
CA LEU A 484 -14.10 19.97 -32.04
C LEU A 484 -15.06 20.95 -32.74
N GLU A 485 -16.05 21.49 -32.05
CA GLU A 485 -16.93 22.55 -32.57
C GLU A 485 -16.17 23.87 -32.74
N GLU A 486 -15.24 24.19 -31.84
CA GLU A 486 -14.34 25.35 -31.94
C GLU A 486 -13.31 25.19 -33.09
N GLU A 487 -12.67 24.04 -33.23
CA GLU A 487 -11.78 23.72 -34.36
C GLU A 487 -12.51 23.79 -35.71
N LEU A 488 -13.73 23.26 -35.78
CA LEU A 488 -14.55 23.28 -36.99
C LEU A 488 -14.98 24.71 -37.34
N ALA A 489 -15.32 25.54 -36.35
CA ALA A 489 -15.61 26.96 -36.56
C ALA A 489 -14.37 27.74 -37.03
N TYR A 490 -13.18 27.46 -36.48
CA TYR A 490 -11.92 28.03 -36.94
C TYR A 490 -11.63 27.66 -38.40
N LEU A 491 -11.73 26.37 -38.76
CA LEU A 491 -11.51 25.91 -40.13
C LEU A 491 -12.53 26.49 -41.12
N GLN A 492 -13.81 26.63 -40.73
CA GLN A 492 -14.81 27.29 -41.57
C GLN A 492 -14.51 28.77 -41.81
N ASN A 493 -14.02 29.49 -40.79
CA ASN A 493 -13.64 30.90 -40.95
C ASN A 493 -12.38 31.05 -41.81
N HIS A 494 -11.34 30.24 -41.58
CA HIS A 494 -10.14 30.20 -42.41
C HIS A 494 -10.48 29.90 -43.88
N HIS A 495 -11.38 28.93 -44.13
CA HIS A 495 -11.81 28.61 -45.49
C HIS A 495 -12.54 29.80 -46.16
N ARG A 496 -13.41 30.51 -45.43
CA ARG A 496 -14.07 31.73 -45.93
C ARG A 496 -13.08 32.85 -46.24
N GLU A 497 -12.04 33.00 -45.43
CA GLU A 497 -10.96 33.97 -45.66
C GLU A 497 -10.14 33.60 -46.91
N GLU A 498 -9.78 32.33 -47.10
CA GLU A 498 -9.15 31.83 -48.32
C GLU A 498 -10.04 32.02 -49.56
N GLU A 499 -11.33 31.69 -49.48
CA GLU A 499 -12.31 31.93 -50.56
C GLU A 499 -12.40 33.42 -50.91
N ALA A 500 -12.43 34.31 -49.91
CA ALA A 500 -12.43 35.76 -50.12
C ALA A 500 -11.15 36.25 -50.82
N LEU A 501 -9.98 35.76 -50.40
CA LEU A 501 -8.69 36.07 -51.04
C LEU A 501 -8.63 35.53 -52.49
N PHE A 502 -9.18 34.35 -52.75
CA PHE A 502 -9.28 33.82 -54.11
C PHE A 502 -10.25 34.66 -54.97
N GLN A 503 -11.39 35.08 -54.43
CA GLN A 503 -12.33 35.95 -55.14
C GLN A 503 -11.74 37.33 -55.43
N GLU A 504 -11.04 37.95 -54.46
CA GLU A 504 -10.33 39.21 -54.67
C GLU A 504 -9.30 39.05 -55.81
N LYS A 505 -8.50 37.98 -55.78
CA LYS A 505 -7.49 37.70 -56.82
C LYS A 505 -8.11 37.43 -58.19
N ILE A 506 -9.24 36.72 -58.26
CA ILE A 506 -10.00 36.53 -59.50
C ILE A 506 -10.49 37.88 -60.03
N SER A 507 -11.02 38.75 -59.16
CA SER A 507 -11.51 40.09 -59.56
C SER A 507 -10.39 40.99 -60.09
N SER A 508 -9.22 40.98 -59.43
CA SER A 508 -8.03 41.71 -59.87
C SER A 508 -7.52 41.20 -61.23
N LEU A 509 -7.48 39.88 -61.43
CA LEU A 509 -7.11 39.28 -62.72
C LEU A 509 -8.14 39.55 -63.83
N ALA A 510 -9.43 39.68 -63.49
CA ALA A 510 -10.47 40.05 -64.44
C ALA A 510 -10.28 41.51 -64.92
N VAL A 511 -10.04 42.45 -64.00
CA VAL A 511 -9.75 43.86 -64.32
C VAL A 511 -8.47 43.99 -65.17
N GLN A 512 -7.42 43.23 -64.84
CA GLN A 512 -6.19 43.20 -65.66
C GLN A 512 -6.45 42.66 -67.08
N ASN A 513 -7.23 41.58 -67.23
CA ASN A 513 -7.60 41.05 -68.54
C ASN A 513 -8.46 42.03 -69.35
N GLU A 514 -9.38 42.76 -68.71
CA GLU A 514 -10.17 43.80 -69.36
C GLU A 514 -9.28 44.94 -69.88
N HIS A 515 -8.32 45.41 -69.07
CA HIS A 515 -7.33 46.41 -69.51
C HIS A 515 -6.51 45.90 -70.71
N LEU A 516 -5.97 44.69 -70.64
CA LEU A 516 -5.20 44.08 -71.73
C LEU A 516 -6.04 43.87 -73.00
N SER A 517 -7.34 43.57 -72.85
CA SER A 517 -8.29 43.46 -73.97
C SER A 517 -8.51 44.81 -74.66
N LEU A 518 -8.72 45.88 -73.87
CA LEU A 518 -8.87 47.25 -74.36
C LEU A 518 -7.58 47.74 -75.07
N GLU A 519 -6.41 47.45 -74.50
CA GLU A 519 -5.12 47.78 -75.09
C GLU A 519 -4.88 47.04 -76.41
N ASN A 520 -5.16 45.73 -76.47
CA ASN A 520 -5.13 44.96 -77.72
C ASN A 520 -6.10 45.53 -78.78
N SER A 521 -7.28 45.99 -78.38
CA SER A 521 -8.25 46.61 -79.30
C SER A 521 -7.75 47.95 -79.85
N ARG A 522 -7.12 48.78 -79.01
CA ARG A 522 -6.45 50.03 -79.45
C ARG A 522 -5.32 49.75 -80.44
N LEU A 523 -4.40 48.84 -80.10
CA LEU A 523 -3.29 48.45 -80.97
C LEU A 523 -3.78 47.92 -82.33
N ARG A 524 -4.83 47.11 -82.36
CA ARG A 524 -5.48 46.67 -83.62
C ARG A 524 -6.02 47.84 -84.43
N SER A 525 -6.67 48.82 -83.79
CA SER A 525 -7.19 50.00 -84.48
C SER A 525 -6.07 50.89 -85.06
N ASP A 526 -4.95 51.04 -84.35
CA ASP A 526 -3.81 51.80 -84.87
C ASP A 526 -3.05 51.05 -85.97
N CYS A 527 -2.95 49.72 -85.92
CA CYS A 527 -2.46 48.91 -87.04
C CYS A 527 -3.30 49.12 -88.30
N LEU A 528 -4.64 49.07 -88.20
CA LEU A 528 -5.52 49.33 -89.34
C LEU A 528 -5.31 50.73 -89.94
N ARG A 529 -5.16 51.76 -89.09
CA ARG A 529 -4.88 53.13 -89.53
C ARG A 529 -3.50 53.28 -90.20
N LEU A 530 -2.52 52.46 -89.81
CA LEU A 530 -1.21 52.41 -90.46
C LEU A 530 -1.29 51.69 -91.81
N GLU A 531 -2.07 50.61 -91.92
CA GLU A 531 -2.34 49.93 -93.20
C GLU A 531 -3.09 50.83 -94.20
N GLU A 532 -4.06 51.62 -93.74
CA GLU A 532 -4.76 52.62 -94.56
C GLU A 532 -3.80 53.68 -95.10
N LYS A 533 -2.97 54.27 -94.23
CA LYS A 533 -1.93 55.23 -94.63
C LYS A 533 -0.91 54.63 -95.59
N GLN A 534 -0.57 53.36 -95.41
CA GLN A 534 0.35 52.66 -96.33
C GLN A 534 -0.27 52.53 -97.74
N LYS A 535 -1.58 52.27 -97.84
CA LYS A 535 -2.29 52.24 -99.13
C LYS A 535 -2.36 53.63 -99.77
N GLU A 536 -2.72 54.66 -99.00
CA GLU A 536 -2.78 56.06 -99.47
C GLU A 536 -1.42 56.50 -100.07
N LEU A 537 -0.31 56.22 -99.39
CA LEU A 537 1.04 56.52 -99.88
C LEU A 537 1.45 55.70 -101.13
N LEU A 538 0.90 54.51 -101.33
CA LEU A 538 1.12 53.72 -102.54
C LEU A 538 0.33 54.27 -103.73
N GLU A 539 -0.93 54.68 -103.52
CA GLU A 539 -1.76 55.34 -104.53
C GLU A 539 -1.16 56.68 -104.98
N ASP A 540 -0.63 57.48 -104.05
CA ASP A 540 0.12 58.71 -104.35
C ASP A 540 1.38 58.43 -105.20
N LEU A 541 2.13 57.37 -104.88
CA LEU A 541 3.31 56.95 -105.65
C LEU A 541 2.94 56.52 -107.07
N GLU A 542 1.85 55.78 -107.25
CA GLU A 542 1.34 55.43 -108.57
C GLU A 542 0.90 56.67 -109.35
N HIS A 543 0.21 57.61 -108.71
CA HIS A 543 -0.23 58.86 -109.33
C HIS A 543 0.97 59.71 -109.81
N GLN A 544 1.98 59.89 -108.97
CA GLN A 544 3.22 60.60 -109.34
C GLN A 544 3.97 59.89 -110.48
N SER A 545 4.00 58.56 -110.48
CA SER A 545 4.59 57.77 -111.57
C SER A 545 3.87 58.00 -112.91
N GLN A 546 2.54 58.05 -112.90
CA GLN A 546 1.73 58.37 -114.08
C GLN A 546 1.96 59.81 -114.59
N GLN A 547 2.08 60.80 -113.68
CA GLN A 547 2.45 62.18 -114.04
C GLN A 547 3.84 62.27 -114.68
N LEU A 548 4.84 61.51 -114.19
CA LEU A 548 6.17 61.48 -114.79
C LEU A 548 6.15 60.85 -116.20
N LEU A 549 5.26 59.89 -116.46
CA LEU A 549 5.08 59.30 -117.79
C LEU A 549 4.45 60.29 -118.79
N SER A 550 3.43 61.05 -118.38
CA SER A 550 2.80 62.05 -119.26
C SER A 550 3.77 63.18 -119.62
N LEU A 551 4.50 63.73 -118.63
CA LEU A 551 5.53 64.76 -118.83
C LEU A 551 6.68 64.28 -119.75
N ARG A 552 7.10 63.02 -119.65
CA ARG A 552 8.06 62.41 -120.61
C ARG A 552 7.50 62.41 -122.04
N GLY A 553 6.21 62.11 -122.21
CA GLY A 553 5.53 62.14 -123.50
C GLY A 553 5.49 63.56 -124.11
N GLU A 554 5.19 64.57 -123.30
CA GLU A 554 5.15 65.97 -123.74
C GLU A 554 6.54 66.50 -124.11
N ARG A 555 7.57 66.22 -123.30
CA ARG A 555 8.97 66.55 -123.58
C ARG A 555 9.40 66.00 -124.95
N ASN A 556 9.04 64.75 -125.26
CA ASN A 556 9.37 64.14 -126.54
C ASN A 556 8.65 64.82 -127.72
N LYS A 557 7.37 65.21 -127.57
CA LYS A 557 6.63 65.99 -128.58
C LYS A 557 7.27 67.37 -128.82
N LEU A 558 7.73 68.04 -127.77
CA LEU A 558 8.42 69.33 -127.87
C LEU A 558 9.77 69.21 -128.58
N LYS A 559 10.53 68.14 -128.34
CA LYS A 559 11.80 67.90 -129.04
C LYS A 559 11.63 67.81 -130.57
N VAL A 560 10.62 67.05 -131.03
CA VAL A 560 10.32 66.94 -132.47
C VAL A 560 9.92 68.28 -133.08
N LYS A 561 9.18 69.13 -132.34
CA LYS A 561 8.83 70.49 -132.80
C LYS A 561 10.06 71.40 -132.90
N LEU A 562 11.03 71.27 -132.00
CA LEU A 562 12.28 72.03 -132.02
C LEU A 562 13.11 71.68 -133.27
N GLU A 563 13.33 70.38 -133.50
CA GLU A 563 14.06 69.87 -134.68
C GLU A 563 13.42 70.36 -136.00
N GLN A 564 12.08 70.39 -136.08
CA GLN A 564 11.35 70.94 -137.24
C GLN A 564 11.51 72.47 -137.40
N ALA A 565 11.69 73.20 -136.30
CA ALA A 565 11.89 74.66 -136.33
C ALA A 565 13.31 75.02 -136.79
N GLU A 566 14.33 74.28 -136.33
CA GLU A 566 15.73 74.47 -136.71
C GLU A 566 15.95 74.25 -138.23
N VAL A 567 15.34 73.20 -138.80
CA VAL A 567 15.38 72.94 -140.25
C VAL A 567 14.76 74.09 -141.06
N ARG A 568 13.62 74.63 -140.62
CA ARG A 568 12.97 75.78 -141.28
C ARG A 568 13.80 77.06 -141.17
N ALA A 569 14.45 77.30 -140.03
CA ALA A 569 15.32 78.46 -139.84
C ALA A 569 16.51 78.45 -140.81
N MET A 570 17.19 77.29 -140.98
CA MET A 570 18.26 77.14 -141.96
C MET A 570 17.80 77.37 -143.41
N GLN A 571 16.62 76.86 -143.79
CA GLN A 571 16.05 77.09 -145.13
C GLN A 571 15.75 78.58 -145.38
N LEU A 572 15.15 79.26 -144.41
CA LEU A 572 14.85 80.70 -144.51
C LEU A 572 16.15 81.54 -144.61
N GLN A 573 17.16 81.24 -143.79
CA GLN A 573 18.45 81.96 -143.82
C GLN A 573 19.16 81.83 -145.17
N SER A 574 19.12 80.65 -145.79
CA SER A 574 19.64 80.42 -147.15
C SER A 574 18.89 81.26 -148.20
N SER A 575 17.55 81.28 -148.15
CA SER A 575 16.74 82.06 -149.09
C SER A 575 16.94 83.58 -148.96
N LEU A 576 17.10 84.07 -147.73
CA LEU A 576 17.21 85.50 -147.44
C LEU A 576 18.56 86.08 -147.88
N ASN A 577 19.64 85.31 -147.75
CA ASN A 577 20.96 85.70 -148.28
C ASN A 577 20.93 85.87 -149.80
N LYS A 578 20.23 85.00 -150.53
CA LYS A 578 20.12 85.08 -151.99
C LYS A 578 19.36 86.35 -152.44
N ILE A 579 18.22 86.63 -151.80
CA ILE A 579 17.41 87.83 -152.08
C ILE A 579 18.17 89.12 -151.73
N MET A 580 18.97 89.13 -150.66
CA MET A 580 19.80 90.29 -150.33
C MET A 580 20.88 90.57 -151.37
N GLU A 581 21.46 89.54 -151.99
CA GLU A 581 22.48 89.72 -153.02
C GLU A 581 21.87 90.30 -154.29
N ASP A 582 20.77 89.73 -154.78
CA ASP A 582 20.02 90.24 -155.95
C ASP A 582 19.58 91.70 -155.75
N ALA A 583 19.03 92.04 -154.57
CA ALA A 583 18.59 93.41 -154.25
C ALA A 583 19.74 94.43 -154.19
N ARG A 584 20.95 94.01 -153.77
CA ARG A 584 22.14 94.88 -153.75
C ARG A 584 22.60 95.25 -155.16
N GLU A 585 22.42 94.38 -156.15
CA GLU A 585 22.78 94.68 -157.53
C GLU A 585 21.79 95.61 -158.20
N GLU A 586 20.48 95.41 -157.99
CA GLU A 586 19.45 96.31 -158.54
C GLU A 586 19.54 97.74 -157.96
N ILE A 587 19.86 97.88 -156.66
CA ILE A 587 20.12 99.20 -156.04
C ILE A 587 21.31 99.92 -156.70
N ARG A 588 22.41 99.21 -157.04
CA ARG A 588 23.56 99.79 -157.76
C ARG A 588 23.24 100.19 -159.20
N ARG A 589 22.18 99.63 -159.79
CA ARG A 589 21.68 100.02 -161.12
C ARG A 589 20.85 101.30 -161.03
N LEU A 590 19.79 101.28 -160.21
CA LEU A 590 18.87 102.41 -160.02
C LEU A 590 19.57 103.68 -159.54
N THR A 591 20.60 103.56 -158.68
CA THR A 591 21.35 104.72 -158.17
C THR A 591 22.05 105.52 -159.29
N ARG A 592 22.56 104.85 -160.34
CA ARG A 592 23.18 105.52 -161.50
C ARG A 592 22.16 106.21 -162.38
N GLU A 593 21.02 105.55 -162.61
CA GLU A 593 19.92 106.06 -163.42
C GLU A 593 19.27 107.30 -162.79
N VAL A 594 19.19 107.35 -161.46
CA VAL A 594 18.78 108.57 -160.72
C VAL A 594 19.77 109.71 -160.93
N GLN A 595 21.08 109.48 -160.83
CA GLN A 595 22.09 110.54 -161.00
C GLN A 595 22.01 111.23 -162.37
N GLU A 596 21.81 110.47 -163.45
CA GLU A 596 21.61 111.03 -164.79
C GLU A 596 20.35 111.90 -164.90
N LYS A 597 19.27 111.48 -164.21
CA LYS A 597 17.98 112.21 -164.22
C LYS A 597 18.02 113.49 -163.38
N THR A 598 18.76 113.53 -162.28
CA THR A 598 18.88 114.75 -161.45
C THR A 598 19.53 115.89 -162.25
N HIS A 599 20.62 115.62 -162.98
CA HIS A 599 21.27 116.64 -163.81
C HIS A 599 20.42 117.13 -164.99
N GLN A 600 19.49 116.31 -165.52
CA GLN A 600 18.51 116.77 -166.51
C GLN A 600 17.50 117.75 -165.91
N ILE A 601 17.09 117.54 -164.66
CA ILE A 601 16.12 118.40 -163.96
C ILE A 601 16.74 119.75 -163.57
N GLU A 602 18.00 119.77 -163.12
CA GLU A 602 18.68 120.99 -162.66
C GLU A 602 18.81 122.07 -163.75
N SER A 603 19.17 121.71 -165.00
CA SER A 603 19.34 122.72 -166.06
C SER A 603 18.00 123.24 -166.63
N LEU A 604 16.94 122.42 -166.60
CA LEU A 604 15.58 122.84 -166.93
C LEU A 604 15.02 123.87 -165.92
N GLN A 605 15.50 123.86 -164.67
CA GLN A 605 15.14 124.88 -163.69
C GLN A 605 15.80 126.23 -163.99
N TYR A 606 17.03 126.25 -164.53
CA TYR A 606 17.70 127.50 -164.90
C TYR A 606 16.97 128.24 -166.05
N ALA A 607 16.48 127.50 -167.04
CA ALA A 607 15.66 128.05 -168.14
C ALA A 607 14.36 128.73 -167.65
N ASN A 608 13.80 128.28 -166.53
CA ASN A 608 12.59 128.88 -165.95
C ASN A 608 12.82 130.23 -165.25
N GLN A 609 14.03 130.50 -164.73
CA GLN A 609 14.28 131.72 -163.95
C GLN A 609 14.44 132.98 -164.82
N GLU A 610 15.11 132.92 -165.98
CA GLU A 610 15.31 134.14 -166.79
C GLU A 610 14.02 134.55 -167.55
N LEU A 611 13.15 133.59 -167.88
CA LEU A 611 11.80 133.87 -168.42
C LEU A 611 10.95 134.75 -167.50
N GLN A 612 11.18 134.72 -166.18
CA GLN A 612 10.47 135.58 -165.24
C GLN A 612 10.90 137.06 -165.31
N LYS A 613 12.08 137.38 -165.88
CA LYS A 613 12.53 138.78 -166.04
C LYS A 613 11.83 139.52 -167.20
N ASN A 614 11.34 138.80 -168.22
CA ASN A 614 10.54 139.38 -169.30
C ASN A 614 9.23 140.02 -168.81
N LEU A 615 8.68 139.54 -167.69
CA LEU A 615 7.37 139.96 -167.18
C LEU A 615 7.39 141.28 -166.39
N ALA A 616 8.55 141.76 -165.93
CA ALA A 616 8.61 142.89 -165.01
C ALA A 616 8.48 144.27 -165.69
N ARG A 617 9.13 144.50 -166.84
CA ARG A 617 9.24 145.86 -167.44
C ARG A 617 8.21 146.17 -168.52
N LEU A 618 7.55 145.15 -169.07
CA LEU A 618 6.32 145.30 -169.87
C LEU A 618 5.12 145.81 -169.05
N HIS A 619 5.27 146.02 -167.73
CA HIS A 619 4.23 146.60 -166.87
C HIS A 619 4.42 148.09 -166.53
N GLU A 620 5.51 148.72 -166.97
CA GLU A 620 5.74 150.17 -166.88
C GLU A 620 5.20 150.95 -168.11
N GLU A 621 4.77 150.17 -169.11
CA GLU A 621 3.58 150.39 -169.94
C GLU A 621 2.60 151.49 -169.47
N ARG A 622 2.06 152.24 -170.46
CA ARG A 622 0.60 152.39 -170.65
C ARG A 622 -0.20 153.25 -169.67
N ARG A 623 0.36 153.73 -168.55
CA ARG A 623 -0.44 154.41 -167.50
C ARG A 623 -0.59 155.94 -167.67
N GLU A 624 0.41 156.67 -168.15
CA GLU A 624 0.33 158.16 -168.24
C GLU A 624 -0.07 158.72 -169.62
N ILE A 625 -0.49 157.88 -170.57
CA ILE A 625 -0.91 158.31 -171.93
C ILE A 625 -2.16 159.21 -171.93
N LYS A 626 -2.90 159.31 -170.81
CA LYS A 626 -4.36 159.42 -170.86
C LYS A 626 -5.00 160.73 -170.37
N ARG A 627 -4.24 161.74 -169.92
CA ARG A 627 -4.85 162.98 -169.36
C ARG A 627 -4.12 164.30 -169.71
N GLN A 628 -4.72 165.00 -170.68
CA GLN A 628 -5.02 166.46 -170.69
C GLN A 628 -4.03 167.52 -171.28
N VAL A 629 -4.38 167.95 -172.51
CA VAL A 629 -4.47 169.37 -173.02
C VAL A 629 -3.35 169.96 -173.93
N SER A 630 -3.77 170.28 -175.18
CA SER A 630 -3.19 171.22 -176.18
C SER A 630 -1.82 170.89 -176.82
N SER A 631 -1.50 171.20 -178.10
CA SER A 631 -2.25 171.83 -179.21
C SER A 631 -1.80 171.31 -180.60
N TRP A 632 -2.65 171.53 -181.63
CA TRP A 632 -2.32 171.51 -183.07
C TRP A 632 -1.15 172.49 -183.34
N PRO A 633 -0.07 172.19 -184.12
CA PRO A 633 -0.15 171.63 -185.49
C PRO A 633 1.12 170.88 -186.03
N VAL A 634 1.29 169.57 -185.81
CA VAL A 634 2.31 168.75 -186.52
C VAL A 634 1.67 167.45 -187.03
N ARG A 635 0.97 167.50 -188.18
CA ARG A 635 1.50 167.26 -189.54
C ARG A 635 1.91 165.78 -189.76
N LEU A 636 1.02 164.91 -190.23
CA LEU A 636 0.56 164.80 -191.63
C LEU A 636 1.64 164.27 -192.62
N ALA A 637 2.60 163.45 -192.17
CA ALA A 637 3.74 163.04 -193.00
C ALA A 637 3.83 161.55 -193.40
N MET A 638 3.46 160.58 -192.55
CA MET A 638 3.72 159.14 -192.75
C MET A 638 2.64 158.28 -192.06
N PHE A 639 1.79 157.45 -192.68
CA PHE A 639 1.26 157.34 -194.06
C PHE A 639 1.59 156.08 -194.91
N LEU A 640 2.84 155.63 -195.10
CA LEU A 640 3.15 154.52 -196.03
C LEU A 640 4.07 153.41 -195.46
N ALA A 641 3.80 152.16 -195.88
CA ALA A 641 4.50 150.87 -195.64
C ALA A 641 4.38 150.24 -194.22
N GLY A 642 4.25 148.90 -194.02
CA GLY A 642 4.01 147.79 -194.98
C GLY A 642 3.95 146.36 -194.34
N LEU A 643 2.96 145.55 -194.76
CA LEU A 643 2.97 144.14 -195.28
C LEU A 643 3.71 142.91 -194.61
N LEU A 644 2.92 141.81 -194.42
CA LEU A 644 3.20 140.32 -194.54
C LEU A 644 3.90 139.45 -193.43
N GLY A 645 3.49 138.16 -193.19
CA GLY A 645 4.29 137.23 -192.31
C GLY A 645 4.02 135.74 -191.84
N ARG A 646 3.05 134.90 -192.29
CA ARG A 646 2.99 133.36 -192.32
C ARG A 646 3.64 132.29 -191.32
N LYS A 647 2.81 131.27 -190.89
CA LYS A 647 2.86 129.73 -190.99
C LYS A 647 3.57 128.65 -190.06
N LYS A 648 2.89 127.45 -189.92
CA LYS A 648 3.27 125.99 -189.67
C LYS A 648 3.58 125.44 -188.21
N SER A 649 3.67 124.11 -187.86
CA SER A 649 2.81 122.86 -188.05
C SER A 649 3.39 121.49 -187.50
N GLN A 650 2.55 120.44 -187.27
CA GLN A 650 2.76 118.94 -187.40
C GLN A 650 3.04 117.98 -186.16
N SER A 651 3.10 116.64 -186.37
CA SER A 651 2.79 115.48 -185.46
C SER A 651 3.70 114.21 -185.60
N MET A 652 3.78 113.22 -184.65
CA MET A 652 4.02 111.74 -184.85
C MET A 652 4.35 110.85 -183.59
N GLY A 653 4.15 109.50 -183.69
CA GLY A 653 4.75 108.37 -182.88
C GLY A 653 4.32 108.18 -181.40
N ARG A 654 4.24 107.01 -180.71
CA ARG A 654 4.15 105.53 -180.99
C ARG A 654 5.40 104.57 -181.01
N GLY A 655 5.38 103.52 -180.15
CA GLY A 655 6.17 102.24 -180.17
C GLY A 655 7.29 102.10 -179.10
N LEU A 656 7.71 100.93 -178.58
CA LEU A 656 7.24 99.52 -178.62
C LEU A 656 7.95 98.67 -177.50
N GLU A 657 7.62 97.38 -177.41
CA GLU A 657 7.96 96.34 -176.39
C GLU A 657 9.46 96.05 -176.08
N GLY A 658 9.77 95.33 -174.99
CA GLY A 658 8.86 94.60 -174.07
C GLY A 658 9.47 94.11 -172.78
#